data_AF-A0A1G9S888-F1
#
_entry.id   AF-A0A1G9S888-F1
#
_cell.length_a   1.000
_cell.length_b   1.000
_cell.length_c   1.000
_cell.angle_alpha   90.00
_cell.angle_beta   90.00
_cell.angle_gamma   90.00
#
_symmetry.space_group_name_H-M   'P 1'
#
loop_
_entity.id
_entity.type
_entity.pdbx_description
1 polymer ?
#
loop_
_entity_poly.entity_id
_entity_poly.type
_entity_poly.pdbx_seq_one_letter_code
_entity_poly.pdbx_strand_id
1 'polypeptide(L)'
;MVVYTCQDLREKYPDPEEQKTLLRLYGLSQFMGISILSGRYRVPASLHEPITLTPLGESVCRRLMKIRSLKWAEARLACFLSFYHSELLVDHEKTDLVTLTSAFNEEMISGKVLHPFIWGRELYDRAFELFPHEPSDLDHGETIRLLEGTPRGVFQQLDLITGPLGILRSQEMRNAPPTVRVPLYHCAKRSCSAVHGTFLITADSQIAKTQNKLEEILNKEYGLPSAFFEFFTEVEDALCDYYGDSRSVGEIPLLGQCFSDAELDAILLEALKGKDAPLRVALSSNDLSVSNPRDFSGSLSRAAKIQALLLMKSRDLITSIDRAVYSGEIDIPEYEIRNPKVLRAKSGYYDLTAQCSRFGVQVVPADRSLALVRLQRLILAIYPPSDSNASRDLYWRLKKVQGASVEEKLHRYLGKEEPAEVIRRLILVGPGPFSIAAERCGLVPSDVEAMEDGDLLNILLWKLGFDVVTGHEATGSLQLHREAFAQVVTAYSGYNESERYEIKREAAPLFSSLEKTLDSTLSFSAWALTFDHWSAHPRFNYHISDARAHMADLLNKAARASATEAVIYDSQGRNTLFPLISGFSRLRDYLQDVQRSPERYARPVNEMPSYAHHAELTPFPFVHTIPFLDLSVDSQARILALFKDFTRILEEGAVKSVRNGLHHQREQEEFPREEELLRCVRAIANFLEAAESSGLCPTFFRSTGTSRDSAGRSSYSFKDYKGREYVARMPSGIGRAGMPALLTDQFVIPVANLDASTDVLRFDVGTRSTYTELWQEWPKYRAASDSARDLMASLPSSDVS
;
A
#
# COMPACT_ATOMS: atom_id res chain seq x y z
N MET A 1 -5.32 -20.23 -47.86
CA MET A 1 -6.24 -19.62 -46.88
C MET A 1 -5.73 -18.22 -46.60
N VAL A 2 -6.64 -17.25 -46.50
CA VAL A 2 -6.27 -15.87 -46.19
C VAL A 2 -6.05 -15.79 -44.69
N VAL A 3 -4.87 -15.32 -44.28
CA VAL A 3 -4.57 -14.95 -42.89
C VAL A 3 -4.73 -13.43 -42.85
N TYR A 4 -5.66 -12.94 -42.03
CA TYR A 4 -5.93 -11.52 -41.91
C TYR A 4 -4.95 -10.90 -40.92
N THR A 5 -4.32 -9.80 -41.33
CA THR A 5 -3.60 -8.90 -40.44
C THR A 5 -4.58 -8.05 -39.64
N CYS A 6 -4.10 -7.38 -38.58
CA CYS A 6 -4.94 -6.47 -37.80
C CYS A 6 -5.56 -5.36 -38.68
N GLN A 7 -4.82 -4.86 -39.66
CA GLN A 7 -5.31 -3.86 -40.61
C GLN A 7 -6.46 -4.41 -41.46
N ASP A 8 -6.33 -5.63 -42.00
CA ASP A 8 -7.40 -6.25 -42.79
C ASP A 8 -8.68 -6.45 -41.95
N LEU A 9 -8.53 -6.78 -40.66
CA LEU A 9 -9.66 -6.95 -39.75
C LEU A 9 -10.37 -5.62 -39.43
N ARG A 10 -9.63 -4.51 -39.30
CA ARG A 10 -10.24 -3.17 -39.15
C ARG A 10 -11.03 -2.75 -40.38
N GLU A 11 -10.53 -3.08 -41.57
CA GLU A 11 -11.26 -2.82 -42.81
C GLU A 11 -12.50 -3.72 -42.94
N LYS A 12 -12.42 -4.95 -42.42
CA LYS A 12 -13.54 -5.91 -42.40
C LYS A 12 -14.63 -5.53 -41.39
N TYR A 13 -14.26 -4.97 -40.24
CA TYR A 13 -15.18 -4.56 -39.17
C TYR A 13 -14.97 -3.08 -38.81
N PRO A 14 -15.37 -2.13 -39.68
CA PRO A 14 -15.10 -0.72 -39.47
C PRO A 14 -16.06 -0.03 -38.48
N ASP A 15 -17.21 -0.65 -38.16
CA ASP A 15 -18.23 -0.07 -37.28
C ASP A 15 -17.86 -0.25 -35.79
N PRO A 16 -17.68 0.84 -35.01
CA PRO A 16 -17.37 0.75 -33.57
C PRO A 16 -18.41 0.00 -32.72
N GLU A 17 -19.71 0.07 -33.04
CA GLU A 17 -20.71 -0.66 -32.25
C GLU A 17 -20.71 -2.16 -32.58
N GLU A 18 -20.38 -2.52 -33.82
CA GLU A 18 -20.11 -3.92 -34.20
C GLU A 18 -18.87 -4.45 -33.47
N GLN A 19 -17.76 -3.70 -33.49
CA GLN A 19 -16.52 -4.04 -32.77
C GLN A 19 -16.76 -4.28 -31.29
N LYS A 20 -17.57 -3.43 -30.65
CA LYS A 20 -17.96 -3.55 -29.25
C LYS A 20 -18.84 -4.77 -28.97
N THR A 21 -19.73 -5.12 -29.89
CA THR A 21 -20.56 -6.34 -29.77
C THR A 21 -19.71 -7.59 -29.89
N LEU A 22 -18.80 -7.63 -30.87
CA LEU A 22 -17.80 -8.67 -31.03
C LEU A 22 -16.95 -8.83 -29.78
N LEU A 23 -16.44 -7.72 -29.24
CA LEU A 23 -15.60 -7.71 -28.05
C LEU A 23 -16.36 -8.22 -26.82
N ARG A 24 -17.65 -7.92 -26.67
CA ARG A 24 -18.49 -8.48 -25.58
C ARG A 24 -18.66 -9.98 -25.67
N LEU A 25 -18.91 -10.51 -26.86
CA LEU A 25 -19.00 -11.96 -27.07
C LEU A 25 -17.66 -12.63 -26.78
N TYR A 26 -16.55 -12.03 -27.22
CA TYR A 26 -15.21 -12.48 -26.89
C TYR A 26 -14.92 -12.41 -25.38
N GLY A 27 -15.32 -11.33 -24.70
CA GLY A 27 -15.16 -11.20 -23.26
C GLY A 27 -15.94 -12.27 -22.48
N LEU A 28 -17.17 -12.58 -22.90
CA LEU A 28 -17.93 -13.69 -22.33
C LEU A 28 -17.25 -15.05 -22.58
N SER A 29 -16.67 -15.27 -23.76
CA SER A 29 -15.94 -16.49 -24.06
C SER A 29 -14.68 -16.63 -23.17
N GLN A 30 -13.98 -15.54 -22.89
CA GLN A 30 -12.86 -15.52 -21.94
C GLN A 30 -13.29 -15.88 -20.51
N PHE A 31 -14.37 -15.27 -20.01
CA PHE A 31 -14.93 -15.63 -18.69
C PHE A 31 -15.24 -17.12 -18.57
N MET A 32 -15.88 -17.68 -19.59
CA MET A 32 -16.22 -19.10 -19.61
C MET A 32 -14.97 -19.98 -19.75
N GLY A 33 -13.98 -19.56 -20.55
CA GLY A 33 -12.75 -20.33 -20.82
C GLY A 33 -11.85 -20.54 -19.61
N ILE A 34 -11.83 -19.59 -18.67
CA ILE A 34 -10.97 -19.62 -17.47
C ILE A 34 -11.75 -20.12 -16.21
N SER A 35 -12.94 -20.67 -16.42
CA SER A 35 -13.82 -21.14 -15.35
C SER A 35 -13.38 -22.47 -14.74
N ILE A 36 -13.51 -22.61 -13.42
CA ILE A 36 -13.30 -23.88 -12.71
C ILE A 36 -14.64 -24.63 -12.70
N LEU A 37 -14.64 -25.83 -13.29
CA LEU A 37 -15.83 -26.66 -13.44
C LEU A 37 -15.94 -27.66 -12.31
N SER A 38 -17.16 -27.84 -11.79
CA SER A 38 -17.48 -28.93 -10.88
C SER A 38 -17.28 -30.31 -11.53
N GLY A 39 -17.06 -31.35 -10.72
CA GLY A 39 -16.85 -32.71 -11.22
C GLY A 39 -18.03 -33.21 -12.05
N ARG A 40 -17.74 -33.82 -13.21
CA ARG A 40 -18.73 -34.37 -14.18
C ARG A 40 -19.64 -33.32 -14.85
N TYR A 41 -19.16 -32.09 -14.99
CA TYR A 41 -19.85 -31.03 -15.74
C TYR A 41 -20.29 -31.49 -17.14
N ARG A 42 -21.53 -31.13 -17.51
CA ARG A 42 -22.10 -31.36 -18.85
C ARG A 42 -22.63 -30.04 -19.37
N VAL A 43 -22.35 -29.73 -20.64
CA VAL A 43 -22.82 -28.51 -21.27
C VAL A 43 -24.36 -28.55 -21.41
N PRO A 44 -25.11 -27.66 -20.74
CA PRO A 44 -26.56 -27.58 -20.90
C PRO A 44 -26.94 -26.98 -22.25
N ALA A 45 -28.16 -27.27 -22.70
CA ALA A 45 -28.72 -26.74 -23.95
C ALA A 45 -28.69 -25.21 -23.99
N SER A 46 -29.04 -24.56 -22.87
CA SER A 46 -29.04 -23.11 -22.71
C SER A 46 -27.69 -22.45 -22.97
N LEU A 47 -26.56 -23.17 -22.82
CA LEU A 47 -25.22 -22.64 -23.07
C LEU A 47 -24.71 -22.85 -24.50
N HIS A 48 -25.38 -23.64 -25.33
CA HIS A 48 -24.91 -23.87 -26.70
C HIS A 48 -25.94 -23.55 -27.78
N GLU A 49 -27.24 -23.60 -27.48
CA GLU A 49 -28.30 -23.27 -28.43
C GLU A 49 -28.27 -21.80 -28.90
N PRO A 50 -27.95 -20.81 -28.04
CA PRO A 50 -27.83 -19.41 -28.44
C PRO A 50 -26.68 -19.09 -29.40
N ILE A 51 -25.71 -19.99 -29.57
CA ILE A 51 -24.44 -19.73 -30.27
C ILE A 51 -24.59 -20.00 -31.77
N THR A 52 -24.69 -19.01 -32.63
CA THR A 52 -24.73 -19.26 -34.08
C THR A 52 -23.31 -19.39 -34.63
N LEU A 53 -23.02 -20.44 -35.40
CA LEU A 53 -21.70 -20.67 -35.98
C LEU A 53 -21.58 -20.04 -37.37
N THR A 54 -20.38 -19.58 -37.73
CA THR A 54 -20.06 -19.18 -39.11
C THR A 54 -19.89 -20.42 -40.01
N PRO A 55 -19.79 -20.26 -41.35
CA PRO A 55 -19.47 -21.38 -42.23
C PRO A 55 -18.19 -22.15 -41.83
N LEU A 56 -17.17 -21.43 -41.35
CA LEU A 56 -15.95 -22.03 -40.82
C LEU A 56 -16.25 -22.83 -39.54
N GLY A 57 -16.95 -22.23 -38.57
CA GLY A 57 -17.34 -22.89 -37.34
C GLY A 57 -18.17 -24.15 -37.58
N GLU A 58 -19.13 -24.12 -38.50
CA GLU A 58 -19.93 -25.29 -38.88
C GLU A 58 -19.07 -26.42 -39.48
N SER A 59 -18.14 -26.07 -40.38
CA SER A 59 -17.23 -27.04 -41.02
C SER A 59 -16.40 -27.78 -39.96
N VAL A 60 -15.80 -27.02 -39.03
CA VAL A 60 -14.96 -27.58 -37.98
C VAL A 60 -15.78 -28.37 -36.97
N CYS A 61 -16.98 -27.89 -36.59
CA CYS A 61 -17.92 -28.67 -35.77
C CYS A 61 -18.28 -30.00 -36.43
N ARG A 62 -18.64 -30.02 -37.72
CA ARG A 62 -18.92 -31.28 -38.45
C ARG A 62 -17.72 -32.23 -38.46
N ARG A 63 -16.50 -31.69 -38.47
CA ARG A 63 -15.26 -32.48 -38.38
C ARG A 63 -15.09 -33.10 -36.99
N LEU A 64 -15.29 -32.32 -35.94
CA LEU A 64 -15.28 -32.81 -34.55
C LEU A 64 -16.33 -33.91 -34.34
N MET A 65 -17.53 -33.76 -34.90
CA MET A 65 -18.61 -34.74 -34.80
C MET A 65 -18.30 -36.09 -35.46
N LYS A 66 -17.28 -36.20 -36.31
CA LYS A 66 -16.81 -37.49 -36.84
C LYS A 66 -16.07 -38.31 -35.77
N ILE A 67 -15.65 -37.68 -34.67
CA ILE A 67 -14.99 -38.33 -33.54
C ILE A 67 -16.06 -38.82 -32.57
N ARG A 68 -16.22 -40.15 -32.48
CA ARG A 68 -17.33 -40.81 -31.77
C ARG A 68 -17.51 -40.40 -30.30
N SER A 69 -16.45 -39.93 -29.63
CA SER A 69 -16.50 -39.51 -28.22
C SER A 69 -17.03 -38.09 -28.00
N LEU A 70 -17.11 -37.26 -29.05
CA LEU A 70 -17.48 -35.85 -28.94
C LEU A 70 -18.95 -35.64 -29.33
N LYS A 71 -19.62 -34.70 -28.68
CA LYS A 71 -21.03 -34.39 -28.97
C LYS A 71 -21.18 -32.95 -29.44
N TRP A 72 -22.34 -32.69 -30.03
CA TRP A 72 -22.66 -31.41 -30.67
C TRP A 72 -22.62 -30.23 -29.69
N ALA A 73 -23.15 -30.41 -28.48
CA ALA A 73 -23.18 -29.39 -27.44
C ALA A 73 -21.75 -28.90 -27.10
N GLU A 74 -20.85 -29.84 -26.80
CA GLU A 74 -19.45 -29.55 -26.50
C GLU A 74 -18.69 -28.99 -27.70
N ALA A 75 -18.94 -29.49 -28.93
CA ALA A 75 -18.30 -28.97 -30.14
C ALA A 75 -18.69 -27.51 -30.42
N ARG A 76 -19.98 -27.19 -30.32
CA ARG A 76 -20.52 -25.85 -30.56
C ARG A 76 -20.02 -24.86 -29.51
N LEU A 77 -20.02 -25.25 -28.23
CA LEU A 77 -19.45 -24.43 -27.18
C LEU A 77 -17.92 -24.28 -27.34
N ALA A 78 -17.19 -25.33 -27.72
CA ALA A 78 -15.75 -25.23 -27.95
C ALA A 78 -15.42 -24.21 -29.06
N CYS A 79 -16.20 -24.17 -30.15
CA CYS A 79 -16.04 -23.13 -31.18
C CYS A 79 -16.26 -21.72 -30.62
N PHE A 80 -17.19 -21.53 -29.68
CA PHE A 80 -17.38 -20.24 -29.01
C PHE A 80 -16.22 -19.87 -28.08
N LEU A 81 -15.72 -20.82 -27.30
CA LEU A 81 -14.60 -20.59 -26.40
C LEU A 81 -13.29 -20.30 -27.15
N SER A 82 -13.05 -20.94 -28.30
CA SER A 82 -11.93 -20.60 -29.19
C SER A 82 -12.17 -19.29 -29.97
N PHE A 83 -13.44 -18.95 -30.23
CA PHE A 83 -13.96 -17.73 -30.87
C PHE A 83 -13.52 -17.47 -32.33
N TYR A 84 -12.23 -17.59 -32.65
CA TYR A 84 -11.66 -17.36 -33.97
C TYR A 84 -10.49 -18.29 -34.29
N HIS A 85 -10.13 -18.34 -35.58
CA HIS A 85 -8.85 -18.84 -36.05
C HIS A 85 -8.42 -18.06 -37.30
N SER A 86 -8.63 -18.59 -38.50
CA SER A 86 -8.47 -17.85 -39.76
C SER A 86 -9.62 -16.88 -40.00
N GLU A 87 -10.81 -17.22 -39.51
CA GLU A 87 -11.99 -16.35 -39.45
C GLU A 87 -12.67 -16.53 -38.08
N LEU A 88 -13.71 -15.74 -37.80
CA LEU A 88 -14.58 -16.00 -36.66
C LEU A 88 -15.24 -17.39 -36.79
N LEU A 89 -15.30 -18.14 -35.71
CA LEU A 89 -16.02 -19.42 -35.63
C LEU A 89 -17.50 -19.21 -35.28
N VAL A 90 -17.82 -18.03 -34.73
CA VAL A 90 -19.14 -17.64 -34.25
C VAL A 90 -19.65 -16.45 -35.06
N ASP A 91 -20.90 -16.53 -35.48
CA ASP A 91 -21.63 -15.43 -36.12
C ASP A 91 -22.07 -14.46 -35.02
N HIS A 92 -21.41 -13.30 -34.94
CA HIS A 92 -21.63 -12.32 -33.88
C HIS A 92 -22.94 -11.55 -34.01
N GLU A 93 -23.52 -11.48 -35.21
CA GLU A 93 -24.80 -10.82 -35.45
C GLU A 93 -25.98 -11.70 -34.99
N LYS A 94 -25.86 -13.02 -35.20
CA LYS A 94 -26.93 -13.98 -34.89
C LYS A 94 -26.78 -14.70 -33.56
N THR A 95 -25.65 -14.56 -32.87
CA THR A 95 -25.46 -15.16 -31.55
C THR A 95 -26.15 -14.32 -30.49
N ASP A 96 -27.06 -14.94 -29.72
CA ASP A 96 -27.80 -14.24 -28.67
C ASP A 96 -26.97 -14.13 -27.40
N LEU A 97 -26.27 -12.99 -27.27
CA LEU A 97 -25.44 -12.65 -26.12
C LEU A 97 -26.24 -12.60 -24.81
N VAL A 98 -27.48 -12.13 -24.83
CA VAL A 98 -28.29 -11.93 -23.61
C VAL A 98 -28.69 -13.27 -23.02
N THR A 99 -29.22 -14.16 -23.87
CA THR A 99 -29.59 -15.51 -23.44
C THR A 99 -28.36 -16.30 -23.00
N LEU A 100 -27.24 -16.17 -23.72
CA LEU A 100 -26.00 -16.86 -23.35
C LEU A 100 -25.43 -16.37 -22.01
N THR A 101 -25.45 -15.06 -21.76
CA THR A 101 -25.02 -14.47 -20.49
C THR A 101 -25.90 -14.94 -19.34
N SER A 102 -27.22 -15.00 -19.55
CA SER A 102 -28.18 -15.47 -18.55
C SER A 102 -27.96 -16.95 -18.22
N ALA A 103 -27.74 -17.78 -19.23
CA ALA A 103 -27.43 -19.20 -19.04
C ALA A 103 -26.10 -19.41 -18.29
N PHE A 104 -25.08 -18.60 -18.58
CA PHE A 104 -23.82 -18.66 -17.85
C PHE A 104 -23.97 -18.20 -16.39
N ASN A 105 -24.77 -17.16 -16.16
CA ASN A 105 -25.12 -16.68 -14.83
C ASN A 105 -25.79 -17.79 -13.98
N GLU A 106 -26.72 -18.56 -14.54
CA GLU A 106 -27.35 -19.70 -13.85
C GLU A 106 -26.34 -20.78 -13.43
N GLU A 107 -25.38 -21.10 -14.29
CA GLU A 107 -24.33 -22.08 -13.99
C GLU A 107 -23.36 -21.59 -12.90
N MET A 108 -23.08 -20.28 -12.83
CA MET A 108 -22.34 -19.68 -11.72
C MET A 108 -23.18 -19.65 -10.43
N ILE A 109 -24.46 -19.26 -10.51
CA ILE A 109 -25.36 -19.18 -9.35
C ILE A 109 -25.61 -20.55 -8.73
N SER A 110 -25.65 -21.61 -9.54
CA SER A 110 -25.76 -22.99 -9.07
C SER A 110 -24.43 -23.56 -8.54
N GLY A 111 -23.31 -22.85 -8.68
CA GLY A 111 -21.99 -23.29 -8.23
C GLY A 111 -21.36 -24.39 -9.10
N LYS A 112 -21.91 -24.65 -10.29
CA LYS A 112 -21.34 -25.62 -11.24
C LYS A 112 -20.10 -25.06 -11.94
N VAL A 113 -20.07 -23.74 -12.09
CA VAL A 113 -18.95 -22.94 -12.57
C VAL A 113 -18.49 -22.01 -11.44
N LEU A 114 -17.19 -22.00 -11.18
CA LEU A 114 -16.57 -21.25 -10.09
C LEU A 114 -15.45 -20.34 -10.62
N HIS A 115 -15.35 -19.15 -10.01
CA HIS A 115 -14.17 -18.30 -10.07
C HIS A 115 -13.66 -18.05 -8.65
N PRO A 116 -12.34 -18.10 -8.40
CA PRO A 116 -11.78 -17.90 -7.07
C PRO A 116 -11.87 -16.43 -6.63
N PHE A 117 -12.28 -16.16 -5.39
CA PHE A 117 -12.16 -14.81 -4.82
C PHE A 117 -10.72 -14.55 -4.36
N ILE A 118 -10.01 -13.68 -5.10
CA ILE A 118 -8.57 -13.40 -4.89
C ILE A 118 -8.29 -11.98 -4.38
N TRP A 119 -9.34 -11.19 -4.17
CA TRP A 119 -9.19 -9.76 -3.85
C TRP A 119 -9.04 -9.48 -2.37
N GLY A 120 -9.11 -10.50 -1.50
CA GLY A 120 -8.84 -10.37 -0.07
C GLY A 120 -7.81 -11.41 0.42
N ARG A 121 -7.71 -11.57 1.74
CA ARG A 121 -6.78 -12.52 2.38
C ARG A 121 -7.39 -13.89 2.69
N GLU A 122 -8.69 -14.06 2.47
CA GLU A 122 -9.47 -15.25 2.87
C GLU A 122 -8.95 -16.51 2.18
N LEU A 123 -8.72 -16.45 0.87
CA LEU A 123 -8.21 -17.59 0.10
C LEU A 123 -6.77 -17.93 0.50
N TYR A 124 -5.95 -16.92 0.79
CA TYR A 124 -4.58 -17.08 1.29
C TYR A 124 -4.57 -17.77 2.66
N ASP A 125 -5.35 -17.27 3.63
CA ASP A 125 -5.38 -17.83 4.98
C ASP A 125 -5.96 -19.25 4.97
N ARG A 126 -6.99 -19.50 4.18
CA ARG A 126 -7.55 -20.84 4.01
C ARG A 126 -6.55 -21.80 3.38
N ALA A 127 -5.82 -21.37 2.35
CA ALA A 127 -4.74 -22.18 1.81
C ALA A 127 -3.69 -22.46 2.90
N PHE A 128 -3.38 -21.47 3.75
CA PHE A 128 -2.45 -21.63 4.86
C PHE A 128 -2.85 -22.79 5.79
N GLU A 129 -4.13 -22.89 6.13
CA GLU A 129 -4.66 -23.94 6.99
C GLU A 129 -4.74 -25.32 6.32
N LEU A 130 -5.12 -25.38 5.04
CA LEU A 130 -5.42 -26.64 4.35
C LEU A 130 -4.19 -27.40 3.84
N PHE A 131 -3.14 -26.68 3.41
CA PHE A 131 -2.01 -27.26 2.69
C PHE A 131 -0.69 -26.95 3.41
N PRO A 132 -0.11 -27.88 4.20
CA PRO A 132 1.11 -27.58 4.97
C PRO A 132 2.35 -27.37 4.10
N HIS A 133 2.32 -27.81 2.83
CA HIS A 133 3.41 -27.70 1.88
C HIS A 133 3.31 -26.44 1.00
N GLU A 134 4.25 -26.29 0.05
CA GLU A 134 4.30 -25.20 -0.93
C GLU A 134 3.76 -25.69 -2.30
N PRO A 135 2.43 -25.67 -2.55
CA PRO A 135 1.88 -26.22 -3.79
C PRO A 135 2.10 -25.27 -4.98
N SER A 136 2.79 -25.75 -6.02
CA SER A 136 2.82 -25.06 -7.33
C SER A 136 1.48 -25.20 -8.05
N ASP A 137 0.83 -26.35 -7.90
CA ASP A 137 -0.41 -26.73 -8.55
C ASP A 137 -1.29 -27.46 -7.54
N LEU A 138 -2.61 -27.27 -7.63
CA LEU A 138 -3.60 -28.05 -6.89
C LEU A 138 -4.38 -28.90 -7.87
N ASP A 139 -4.55 -30.19 -7.57
CA ASP A 139 -5.43 -31.02 -8.36
C ASP A 139 -6.90 -30.56 -8.25
N HIS A 140 -7.80 -31.16 -9.04
CA HIS A 140 -9.22 -30.77 -9.02
C HIS A 140 -9.87 -30.95 -7.64
N GLY A 141 -9.54 -32.02 -6.91
CA GLY A 141 -10.11 -32.29 -5.59
C GLY A 141 -9.63 -31.27 -4.56
N GLU A 142 -8.34 -30.95 -4.57
CA GLU A 142 -7.72 -29.92 -3.74
C GLU A 142 -8.25 -28.53 -4.08
N THR A 143 -8.42 -28.22 -5.37
CA THR A 143 -9.00 -26.97 -5.86
C THR A 143 -10.41 -26.78 -5.32
N ILE A 144 -11.28 -27.78 -5.46
CA ILE A 144 -12.66 -27.69 -4.94
C ILE A 144 -12.66 -27.56 -3.41
N ARG A 145 -11.82 -28.31 -2.70
CA ARG A 145 -11.68 -28.22 -1.23
C ARG A 145 -11.22 -26.82 -0.79
N LEU A 146 -10.31 -26.20 -1.53
CA LEU A 146 -9.86 -24.84 -1.28
C LEU A 146 -10.99 -23.83 -1.49
N LEU A 147 -11.76 -23.96 -2.57
CA LEU A 147 -12.83 -23.01 -2.92
C LEU A 147 -14.12 -23.20 -2.12
N GLU A 148 -14.32 -24.38 -1.53
CA GLU A 148 -15.51 -24.68 -0.73
C GLU A 148 -15.69 -23.68 0.41
N GLY A 149 -16.88 -23.07 0.52
CA GLY A 149 -17.17 -22.07 1.55
C GLY A 149 -16.47 -20.72 1.38
N THR A 150 -15.68 -20.52 0.32
CA THR A 150 -15.12 -19.19 -0.02
C THR A 150 -16.13 -18.36 -0.82
N PRO A 151 -16.07 -17.02 -0.75
CA PRO A 151 -16.88 -16.17 -1.60
C PRO A 151 -16.62 -16.44 -3.09
N ARG A 152 -17.62 -16.21 -3.94
CA ARG A 152 -17.43 -16.24 -5.39
C ARG A 152 -16.52 -15.10 -5.84
N GLY A 153 -15.64 -15.40 -6.78
CA GLY A 153 -14.74 -14.44 -7.37
C GLY A 153 -15.47 -13.30 -8.07
N VAL A 154 -14.96 -12.08 -7.86
CA VAL A 154 -15.50 -10.86 -8.46
C VAL A 154 -14.56 -10.41 -9.56
N PHE A 155 -14.91 -10.64 -10.82
CA PHE A 155 -14.05 -10.27 -11.94
C PHE A 155 -14.81 -9.40 -12.92
N GLN A 156 -14.11 -8.56 -13.67
CA GLN A 156 -14.73 -7.67 -14.64
C GLN A 156 -14.08 -7.86 -16.00
N GLN A 157 -14.88 -8.22 -17.01
CA GLN A 157 -14.47 -8.25 -18.41
C GLN A 157 -15.37 -7.27 -19.14
N LEU A 158 -14.79 -6.14 -19.54
CA LEU A 158 -15.51 -5.03 -20.15
C LEU A 158 -16.61 -4.53 -19.22
N ASP A 159 -17.86 -4.52 -19.68
CA ASP A 159 -19.02 -4.11 -18.89
C ASP A 159 -19.65 -5.27 -18.11
N LEU A 160 -19.12 -6.49 -18.15
CA LEU A 160 -19.67 -7.63 -17.40
C LEU A 160 -18.87 -7.90 -16.12
N ILE A 161 -19.55 -8.01 -14.98
CA ILE A 161 -18.97 -8.29 -13.66
C ILE A 161 -19.55 -9.58 -13.08
N THR A 162 -18.69 -10.55 -12.79
CA THR A 162 -19.07 -11.78 -12.07
C THR A 162 -19.01 -11.57 -10.56
N GLY A 163 -19.73 -12.40 -9.79
CA GLY A 163 -19.65 -12.39 -8.32
C GLY A 163 -20.84 -13.04 -7.63
N PRO A 164 -21.00 -12.82 -6.31
CA PRO A 164 -22.09 -13.40 -5.52
C PRO A 164 -23.50 -13.01 -5.98
N LEU A 165 -23.67 -11.81 -6.57
CA LEU A 165 -24.92 -11.30 -7.12
C LEU A 165 -25.20 -11.81 -8.54
N GLY A 166 -24.38 -12.75 -9.05
CA GLY A 166 -24.47 -13.26 -10.42
C GLY A 166 -23.58 -12.49 -11.39
N ILE A 167 -23.99 -12.42 -12.66
CA ILE A 167 -23.36 -11.59 -13.69
C ILE A 167 -24.16 -10.31 -13.83
N LEU A 168 -23.52 -9.18 -13.54
CA LEU A 168 -24.11 -7.86 -13.62
C LEU A 168 -23.39 -7.01 -14.67
N ARG A 169 -24.02 -5.92 -15.08
CA ARG A 169 -23.49 -4.96 -16.05
C ARG A 169 -23.03 -3.68 -15.37
N SER A 170 -21.75 -3.35 -15.54
CA SER A 170 -21.15 -2.10 -15.08
C SER A 170 -21.47 -0.93 -16.01
N GLN A 171 -21.46 0.28 -15.46
CA GLN A 171 -21.52 1.53 -16.22
C GLN A 171 -20.20 1.90 -16.91
N GLU A 172 -19.11 1.20 -16.60
CA GLU A 172 -17.78 1.42 -17.18
C GLU A 172 -17.15 0.10 -17.62
N MET A 173 -16.37 0.14 -18.70
CA MET A 173 -15.61 -1.02 -19.17
C MET A 173 -14.26 -1.09 -18.45
N ARG A 174 -13.96 -2.25 -17.86
CA ARG A 174 -12.65 -2.54 -17.26
C ARG A 174 -12.21 -3.95 -17.64
N ASN A 175 -10.89 -4.17 -17.69
CA ASN A 175 -10.35 -5.50 -17.93
C ASN A 175 -9.61 -6.03 -16.70
N ALA A 176 -10.27 -6.90 -15.95
CA ALA A 176 -9.79 -7.61 -14.77
C ALA A 176 -10.33 -9.05 -14.83
N PRO A 177 -9.80 -9.89 -15.75
CA PRO A 177 -10.31 -11.22 -16.04
C PRO A 177 -10.09 -12.18 -14.85
N PRO A 178 -10.87 -13.27 -14.76
CA PRO A 178 -10.60 -14.35 -13.81
C PRO A 178 -9.24 -14.97 -14.09
N THR A 179 -8.61 -15.48 -13.03
CA THR A 179 -7.34 -16.20 -13.12
C THR A 179 -7.40 -17.47 -12.30
N VAL A 180 -6.82 -18.55 -12.84
CA VAL A 180 -6.58 -19.81 -12.13
C VAL A 180 -5.22 -19.83 -11.44
N ARG A 181 -4.34 -18.85 -11.73
CA ARG A 181 -3.09 -18.66 -10.99
C ARG A 181 -3.35 -17.70 -9.84
N VAL A 182 -3.43 -18.23 -8.62
CA VAL A 182 -3.88 -17.51 -7.43
C VAL A 182 -2.73 -17.32 -6.42
N PRO A 183 -2.59 -16.15 -5.79
CA PRO A 183 -1.51 -15.88 -4.83
C PRO A 183 -1.84 -16.48 -3.45
N LEU A 184 -1.27 -17.65 -3.10
CA LEU A 184 -1.72 -18.41 -1.92
C LEU A 184 -0.75 -18.52 -0.76
N TYR A 185 0.56 -18.33 -0.95
CA TYR A 185 1.50 -18.63 0.13
C TYR A 185 2.81 -17.84 0.07
N HIS A 186 3.44 -17.68 1.23
CA HIS A 186 4.87 -17.41 1.35
C HIS A 186 5.62 -18.70 1.63
N CYS A 187 6.74 -18.93 0.95
CA CYS A 187 7.58 -20.11 1.19
C CYS A 187 8.21 -20.07 2.59
N ALA A 188 8.81 -21.17 3.04
CA ALA A 188 9.45 -21.22 4.36
C ALA A 188 10.66 -20.27 4.52
N LYS A 189 11.18 -19.75 3.41
CA LYS A 189 12.32 -18.82 3.41
C LYS A 189 11.86 -17.45 3.87
N ARG A 190 12.21 -17.08 5.11
CA ARG A 190 11.94 -15.76 5.69
C ARG A 190 12.50 -14.59 4.86
N SER A 191 13.54 -14.79 4.04
CA SER A 191 14.03 -13.77 3.12
C SER A 191 13.11 -13.51 1.92
N CYS A 192 12.19 -14.42 1.59
CA CYS A 192 11.25 -14.21 0.51
C CYS A 192 10.14 -13.26 0.97
N SER A 193 9.92 -12.19 0.21
CA SER A 193 8.80 -11.26 0.41
C SER A 193 7.71 -11.41 -0.66
N ALA A 194 7.87 -12.38 -1.58
CA ALA A 194 6.93 -12.61 -2.66
C ALA A 194 5.79 -13.54 -2.19
N VAL A 195 4.57 -13.19 -2.59
CA VAL A 195 3.43 -14.11 -2.53
C VAL A 195 3.51 -15.01 -3.76
N HIS A 196 3.70 -16.31 -3.53
CA HIS A 196 3.80 -17.28 -4.61
C HIS A 196 2.41 -17.64 -5.14
N GLY A 197 2.35 -17.78 -6.47
CA GLY A 197 1.14 -18.19 -7.18
C GLY A 197 1.06 -19.71 -7.29
N THR A 198 -0.14 -20.24 -7.08
CA THR A 198 -0.50 -21.65 -7.28
C THR A 198 -1.53 -21.75 -8.41
N PHE A 199 -1.40 -22.74 -9.30
CA PHE A 199 -2.38 -23.00 -10.34
C PHE A 199 -3.51 -23.89 -9.84
N LEU A 200 -4.76 -23.46 -10.04
CA LEU A 200 -5.96 -24.22 -9.75
C LEU A 200 -6.36 -25.05 -10.98
N ILE A 201 -6.47 -26.36 -10.81
CA ILE A 201 -6.83 -27.27 -11.91
C ILE A 201 -8.34 -27.51 -11.92
N THR A 202 -8.95 -27.35 -13.10
CA THR A 202 -10.37 -27.63 -13.36
C THR A 202 -10.63 -29.11 -13.61
N ALA A 203 -11.88 -29.56 -13.49
CA ALA A 203 -12.24 -30.96 -13.72
C ALA A 203 -11.91 -31.43 -15.15
N ASP A 204 -11.43 -32.67 -15.28
CA ASP A 204 -11.38 -33.33 -16.59
C ASP A 204 -12.79 -33.47 -17.16
N SER A 205 -13.06 -32.75 -18.25
CA SER A 205 -14.39 -32.58 -18.82
C SER A 205 -14.40 -32.84 -20.32
N GLN A 206 -15.57 -33.20 -20.86
CA GLN A 206 -15.72 -33.43 -22.31
C GLN A 206 -15.49 -32.15 -23.10
N ILE A 207 -15.83 -30.99 -22.55
CA ILE A 207 -15.58 -29.70 -23.20
C ILE A 207 -14.08 -29.43 -23.35
N ALA A 208 -13.27 -29.64 -22.31
CA ALA A 208 -11.81 -29.47 -22.38
C ALA A 208 -11.17 -30.40 -23.43
N LYS A 209 -11.57 -31.68 -23.46
CA LYS A 209 -11.13 -32.64 -24.50
C LYS A 209 -11.52 -32.18 -25.90
N THR A 210 -12.70 -31.59 -26.04
CA THR A 210 -13.19 -31.08 -27.32
C THR A 210 -12.41 -29.84 -27.77
N GLN A 211 -12.07 -28.92 -26.86
CA GLN A 211 -11.25 -27.75 -27.16
C GLN A 211 -9.84 -28.13 -27.62
N ASN A 212 -9.16 -29.03 -26.90
CA ASN A 212 -7.84 -29.51 -27.32
C ASN A 212 -7.90 -30.12 -28.73
N LYS A 213 -8.96 -30.88 -29.02
CA LYS A 213 -9.11 -31.49 -30.34
C LYS A 213 -9.49 -30.49 -31.44
N LEU A 214 -10.26 -29.46 -31.10
CA LEU A 214 -10.58 -28.35 -31.97
C LEU A 214 -9.30 -27.62 -32.38
N GLU A 215 -8.45 -27.27 -31.41
CA GLU A 215 -7.17 -26.62 -31.64
C GLU A 215 -6.24 -27.46 -32.54
N GLU A 216 -6.15 -28.78 -32.30
CA GLU A 216 -5.40 -29.68 -33.19
C GLU A 216 -5.91 -29.65 -34.65
N ILE A 217 -7.23 -29.62 -34.85
CA ILE A 217 -7.84 -29.57 -36.20
C ILE A 217 -7.54 -28.23 -36.85
N LEU A 218 -7.72 -27.13 -36.12
CA LEU A 218 -7.49 -25.77 -36.60
C LEU A 218 -6.02 -25.59 -37.02
N ASN A 219 -5.08 -25.94 -36.15
CA ASN A 219 -3.65 -25.83 -36.43
C ASN A 219 -3.23 -26.71 -37.62
N LYS A 220 -3.76 -27.94 -37.72
CA LYS A 220 -3.40 -28.88 -38.79
C LYS A 220 -3.99 -28.52 -40.15
N GLU A 221 -5.26 -28.11 -40.19
CA GLU A 221 -5.98 -27.89 -41.44
C GLU A 221 -5.88 -26.43 -41.90
N TYR A 222 -5.76 -25.46 -40.98
CA TYR A 222 -5.82 -24.02 -41.26
C TYR A 222 -4.50 -23.27 -41.02
N GLY A 223 -3.53 -23.87 -40.34
CA GLY A 223 -2.20 -23.28 -40.12
C GLY A 223 -2.20 -22.22 -39.03
N LEU A 224 -1.57 -21.06 -39.28
CA LEU A 224 -1.50 -19.97 -38.30
C LEU A 224 -2.85 -19.22 -38.19
N PRO A 225 -3.26 -18.80 -36.99
CA PRO A 225 -4.45 -17.96 -36.80
C PRO A 225 -4.26 -16.56 -37.38
N SER A 226 -5.36 -15.88 -37.68
CA SER A 226 -5.38 -14.44 -38.02
C SER A 226 -5.18 -13.58 -36.77
N ALA A 227 -4.81 -12.32 -36.98
CA ALA A 227 -4.45 -11.36 -35.93
C ALA A 227 -5.67 -10.77 -35.16
N PHE A 228 -6.65 -11.62 -34.84
CA PHE A 228 -7.84 -11.22 -34.08
C PHE A 228 -7.50 -10.83 -32.63
N PHE A 229 -6.47 -11.44 -32.03
CA PHE A 229 -6.03 -11.07 -30.68
C PHE A 229 -5.57 -9.61 -30.62
N GLU A 230 -4.71 -9.22 -31.56
CA GLU A 230 -4.22 -7.85 -31.68
C GLU A 230 -5.37 -6.88 -31.98
N PHE A 231 -6.28 -7.26 -32.87
CA PHE A 231 -7.48 -6.47 -33.17
C PHE A 231 -8.37 -6.26 -31.93
N PHE A 232 -8.68 -7.31 -31.16
CA PHE A 232 -9.48 -7.16 -29.94
C PHE A 232 -8.77 -6.35 -28.87
N THR A 233 -7.45 -6.51 -28.74
CA THR A 233 -6.63 -5.72 -27.80
C THR A 233 -6.71 -4.24 -28.13
N GLU A 234 -6.60 -3.84 -29.40
CA GLU A 234 -6.69 -2.42 -29.79
C GLU A 234 -8.08 -1.82 -29.56
N VAL A 235 -9.15 -2.59 -29.84
CA VAL A 235 -10.53 -2.14 -29.57
C VAL A 235 -10.76 -2.01 -28.07
N GLU A 236 -10.27 -2.98 -27.28
CA GLU A 236 -10.34 -2.95 -25.82
C GLU A 236 -9.56 -1.76 -25.25
N ASP A 237 -8.35 -1.50 -25.73
CA ASP A 237 -7.49 -0.40 -25.30
C ASP A 237 -8.19 0.97 -25.46
N ALA A 238 -8.90 1.15 -26.57
CA ALA A 238 -9.67 2.36 -26.84
C ALA A 238 -10.88 2.51 -25.87
N LEU A 239 -11.54 1.41 -25.54
CA LEU A 239 -12.73 1.41 -24.66
C LEU A 239 -12.38 1.51 -23.17
N CYS A 240 -11.26 0.93 -22.77
CA CYS A 240 -10.80 0.88 -21.37
C CYS A 240 -9.86 2.03 -20.99
N ASP A 241 -9.63 3.00 -21.88
CA ASP A 241 -8.73 4.15 -21.65
C ASP A 241 -7.29 3.71 -21.35
N TYR A 242 -6.75 2.77 -22.12
CA TYR A 242 -5.42 2.18 -21.86
C TYR A 242 -4.29 3.22 -21.80
N TYR A 243 -4.33 4.23 -22.67
CA TYR A 243 -3.35 5.33 -22.68
C TYR A 243 -3.71 6.48 -21.72
N GLY A 244 -4.84 6.38 -21.02
CA GLY A 244 -5.24 7.32 -19.98
C GLY A 244 -4.39 7.18 -18.72
N ASP A 245 -4.37 8.23 -17.92
CA ASP A 245 -3.61 8.28 -16.67
C ASP A 245 -4.50 8.35 -15.42
N SER A 246 -5.82 8.21 -15.57
CA SER A 246 -6.77 8.41 -14.48
C SER A 246 -7.62 7.18 -14.13
N ARG A 247 -7.80 6.24 -15.07
CA ARG A 247 -8.58 5.01 -14.84
C ARG A 247 -7.66 3.86 -14.49
N SER A 248 -7.97 3.14 -13.43
CA SER A 248 -7.18 1.98 -13.00
C SER A 248 -8.07 0.85 -12.53
N VAL A 249 -7.73 -0.38 -12.89
CA VAL A 249 -8.34 -1.57 -12.29
C VAL A 249 -7.83 -1.83 -10.86
N GLY A 250 -6.85 -1.03 -10.40
CA GLY A 250 -6.31 -1.05 -9.04
C GLY A 250 -7.34 -0.75 -7.95
N GLU A 251 -8.49 -0.18 -8.31
CA GLU A 251 -9.63 0.02 -7.40
C GLU A 251 -10.19 -1.30 -6.85
N ILE A 252 -10.14 -2.39 -7.65
CA ILE A 252 -10.64 -3.71 -7.24
C ILE A 252 -9.83 -4.28 -6.05
N PRO A 253 -8.49 -4.45 -6.15
CA PRO A 253 -7.71 -4.88 -5.00
C PRO A 253 -7.68 -3.83 -3.88
N LEU A 254 -7.85 -2.53 -4.16
CA LEU A 254 -7.99 -1.52 -3.10
C LEU A 254 -9.23 -1.81 -2.23
N LEU A 255 -10.40 -2.00 -2.84
CA LEU A 255 -11.62 -2.37 -2.12
C LEU A 255 -11.46 -3.68 -1.33
N GLY A 256 -10.83 -4.69 -1.95
CA GLY A 256 -10.69 -6.00 -1.35
C GLY A 256 -9.60 -6.13 -0.26
N GLN A 257 -8.57 -5.28 -0.24
CA GLN A 257 -7.40 -5.43 0.63
C GLN A 257 -7.14 -4.25 1.58
N CYS A 258 -7.72 -3.08 1.32
CA CYS A 258 -7.41 -1.86 2.07
C CYS A 258 -8.53 -1.36 2.99
N PHE A 259 -9.74 -1.93 2.90
CA PHE A 259 -10.88 -1.52 3.71
C PHE A 259 -11.45 -2.71 4.48
N SER A 260 -11.71 -2.54 5.77
CA SER A 260 -12.49 -3.48 6.59
C SER A 260 -13.94 -3.58 6.12
N ASP A 261 -14.70 -4.56 6.60
CA ASP A 261 -16.11 -4.71 6.23
C ASP A 261 -16.97 -3.51 6.66
N ALA A 262 -16.65 -2.89 7.80
CA ALA A 262 -17.31 -1.68 8.29
C ALA A 262 -16.99 -0.45 7.41
N GLU A 263 -15.75 -0.32 6.95
CA GLU A 263 -15.37 0.74 6.01
C GLU A 263 -16.01 0.52 4.63
N LEU A 264 -16.13 -0.72 4.17
CA LEU A 264 -16.88 -1.04 2.95
C LEU A 264 -18.38 -0.70 3.09
N ASP A 265 -18.98 -0.90 4.27
CA ASP A 265 -20.33 -0.44 4.55
C ASP A 265 -20.44 1.08 4.47
N ALA A 266 -19.49 1.83 5.04
CA ALA A 266 -19.47 3.28 4.94
C ALA A 266 -19.40 3.76 3.48
N ILE A 267 -18.53 3.15 2.65
CA ILE A 267 -18.42 3.45 1.22
C ILE A 267 -19.74 3.15 0.49
N LEU A 268 -20.36 2.00 0.75
CA LEU A 268 -21.62 1.62 0.10
C LEU A 268 -22.76 2.57 0.49
N LEU A 269 -22.84 2.95 1.76
CA LEU A 269 -23.87 3.88 2.26
C LEU A 269 -23.72 5.27 1.63
N GLU A 270 -22.49 5.77 1.50
CA GLU A 270 -22.22 7.05 0.83
C GLU A 270 -22.54 6.96 -0.67
N ALA A 271 -22.20 5.85 -1.34
CA ALA A 271 -22.53 5.61 -2.74
C ALA A 271 -24.06 5.50 -3.01
N LEU A 272 -24.85 5.15 -1.99
CA LEU A 272 -26.33 5.05 -2.05
C LEU A 272 -27.06 6.32 -1.58
N LYS A 273 -26.32 7.37 -1.21
CA LYS A 273 -26.87 8.59 -0.61
C LYS A 273 -27.51 9.49 -1.65
N GLY A 274 -28.80 9.78 -1.45
CA GLY A 274 -29.64 10.50 -2.41
C GLY A 274 -30.44 9.55 -3.30
N LYS A 275 -31.48 10.07 -3.97
CA LYS A 275 -32.37 9.25 -4.81
C LYS A 275 -31.72 8.88 -6.14
N ASP A 276 -30.97 9.81 -6.72
CA ASP A 276 -30.31 9.67 -8.03
C ASP A 276 -28.82 9.30 -7.89
N ALA A 277 -28.46 8.66 -6.77
CA ALA A 277 -27.08 8.27 -6.50
C ALA A 277 -26.57 7.29 -7.59
N PRO A 278 -25.31 7.42 -8.07
CA PRO A 278 -24.78 6.59 -9.17
C PRO A 278 -24.96 5.09 -8.94
N LEU A 279 -24.76 4.61 -7.71
CA LEU A 279 -24.93 3.19 -7.38
C LEU A 279 -26.39 2.75 -7.46
N ARG A 280 -27.36 3.58 -7.06
CA ARG A 280 -28.79 3.23 -7.16
C ARG A 280 -29.21 3.07 -8.62
N VAL A 281 -28.72 3.93 -9.49
CA VAL A 281 -28.96 3.86 -10.94
C VAL A 281 -28.32 2.61 -11.52
N ALA A 282 -27.09 2.29 -11.13
CA ALA A 282 -26.37 1.11 -11.59
C ALA A 282 -27.03 -0.20 -11.13
N LEU A 283 -27.49 -0.28 -9.87
CA LEU A 283 -28.22 -1.42 -9.33
C LEU A 283 -29.59 -1.58 -10.01
N SER A 284 -30.33 -0.50 -10.21
CA SER A 284 -31.66 -0.55 -10.86
C SER A 284 -31.56 -1.01 -12.32
N SER A 285 -30.50 -0.63 -13.03
CA SER A 285 -30.20 -1.10 -14.39
C SER A 285 -29.89 -2.60 -14.47
N ASN A 286 -29.67 -3.23 -13.31
CA ASN A 286 -29.41 -4.66 -13.13
C ASN A 286 -30.54 -5.36 -12.38
N ASP A 287 -31.75 -4.76 -12.37
CA ASP A 287 -32.94 -5.28 -11.69
C ASP A 287 -32.78 -5.49 -10.17
N LEU A 288 -31.84 -4.76 -9.54
CA LEU A 288 -31.62 -4.77 -8.10
C LEU A 288 -32.18 -3.48 -7.47
N SER A 289 -33.23 -3.63 -6.65
CA SER A 289 -33.85 -2.49 -5.95
C SER A 289 -33.29 -2.31 -4.54
N VAL A 290 -32.95 -1.06 -4.18
CA VAL A 290 -32.52 -0.70 -2.83
C VAL A 290 -33.56 0.21 -2.17
N SER A 291 -34.36 -0.33 -1.26
CA SER A 291 -35.29 0.47 -0.45
C SER A 291 -34.55 1.17 0.70
N ASN A 292 -33.91 0.40 1.57
CA ASN A 292 -33.11 0.87 2.68
C ASN A 292 -31.61 0.56 2.47
N PRO A 293 -30.73 1.57 2.37
CA PRO A 293 -29.29 1.36 2.21
C PRO A 293 -28.64 0.49 3.29
N ARG A 294 -29.05 0.64 4.55
CA ARG A 294 -28.45 -0.10 5.68
C ARG A 294 -28.82 -1.58 5.64
N ASP A 295 -30.09 -1.88 5.37
CA ASP A 295 -30.56 -3.27 5.27
C ASP A 295 -29.93 -3.95 4.06
N PHE A 296 -29.81 -3.23 2.93
CA PHE A 296 -29.11 -3.72 1.75
C PHE A 296 -27.64 -4.01 2.07
N SER A 297 -26.89 -3.04 2.61
CA SER A 297 -25.46 -3.22 2.96
C SER A 297 -25.24 -4.39 3.92
N GLY A 298 -26.06 -4.49 4.97
CA GLY A 298 -25.95 -5.54 5.98
C GLY A 298 -26.30 -6.95 5.47
N SER A 299 -27.01 -7.06 4.35
CA SER A 299 -27.33 -8.35 3.71
C SER A 299 -26.21 -8.87 2.80
N LEU A 300 -25.26 -8.02 2.41
CA LEU A 300 -24.22 -8.35 1.44
C LEU A 300 -22.96 -8.89 2.12
N SER A 301 -22.39 -9.95 1.55
CA SER A 301 -21.01 -10.36 1.87
C SER A 301 -19.99 -9.35 1.33
N ARG A 302 -18.75 -9.39 1.81
CA ARG A 302 -17.63 -8.56 1.32
C ARG A 302 -17.52 -8.58 -0.21
N ALA A 303 -17.48 -9.77 -0.80
CA ALA A 303 -17.42 -9.93 -2.26
C ALA A 303 -18.65 -9.32 -2.97
N ALA A 304 -19.84 -9.42 -2.38
CA ALA A 304 -21.04 -8.82 -2.95
C ALA A 304 -21.04 -7.28 -2.85
N LYS A 305 -20.50 -6.71 -1.76
CA LYS A 305 -20.28 -5.26 -1.60
C LYS A 305 -19.31 -4.75 -2.67
N ILE A 306 -18.19 -5.45 -2.88
CA ILE A 306 -17.21 -5.11 -3.93
C ILE A 306 -17.87 -5.16 -5.31
N GLN A 307 -18.59 -6.26 -5.61
CA GLN A 307 -19.30 -6.40 -6.89
C GLN A 307 -20.28 -5.24 -7.13
N ALA A 308 -21.08 -4.87 -6.12
CA ALA A 308 -22.02 -3.76 -6.23
C ALA A 308 -21.30 -2.42 -6.49
N LEU A 309 -20.23 -2.12 -5.75
CA LEU A 309 -19.45 -0.90 -5.92
C LEU A 309 -18.84 -0.77 -7.33
N LEU A 310 -18.40 -1.89 -7.93
CA LEU A 310 -17.81 -1.91 -9.27
C LEU A 310 -18.82 -1.68 -10.41
N LEU A 311 -20.13 -1.66 -10.12
CA LEU A 311 -21.15 -1.28 -11.10
C LEU A 311 -21.05 0.21 -11.49
N MET A 312 -20.48 1.04 -10.62
CA MET A 312 -20.27 2.47 -10.88
C MET A 312 -19.05 2.71 -11.77
N LYS A 313 -18.95 3.92 -12.31
CA LYS A 313 -17.71 4.42 -12.93
C LYS A 313 -16.65 4.66 -11.87
N SER A 314 -15.39 4.57 -12.26
CA SER A 314 -14.21 4.72 -11.39
C SER A 314 -14.20 6.07 -10.68
N ARG A 315 -14.58 7.14 -11.39
CA ARG A 315 -14.75 8.49 -10.80
C ARG A 315 -15.74 8.52 -9.65
N ASP A 316 -16.91 7.89 -9.82
CA ASP A 316 -17.98 7.91 -8.82
C ASP A 316 -17.63 7.03 -7.60
N LEU A 317 -16.96 5.90 -7.86
CA LEU A 317 -16.42 5.03 -6.82
C LEU A 317 -15.37 5.76 -5.97
N ILE A 318 -14.36 6.36 -6.62
CA ILE A 318 -13.31 7.14 -5.94
C ILE A 318 -13.93 8.28 -5.13
N THR A 319 -14.89 9.02 -5.71
CA THR A 319 -15.59 10.11 -5.02
C THR A 319 -16.31 9.60 -3.77
N SER A 320 -16.94 8.43 -3.82
CA SER A 320 -17.63 7.84 -2.67
C SER A 320 -16.65 7.44 -1.56
N ILE A 321 -15.48 6.91 -1.91
CA ILE A 321 -14.42 6.60 -0.95
C ILE A 321 -13.87 7.90 -0.33
N ASP A 322 -13.55 8.89 -1.15
CA ASP A 322 -13.04 10.18 -0.71
C ASP A 322 -13.99 10.85 0.29
N ARG A 323 -15.29 10.85 0.01
CA ARG A 323 -16.32 11.39 0.93
C ARG A 323 -16.36 10.66 2.26
N ALA A 324 -16.26 9.33 2.25
CA ALA A 324 -16.22 8.54 3.47
C ALA A 324 -14.97 8.85 4.32
N VAL A 325 -13.83 9.11 3.67
CA VAL A 325 -12.60 9.55 4.35
C VAL A 325 -12.75 10.98 4.90
N TYR A 326 -13.16 11.94 4.07
CA TYR A 326 -13.25 13.36 4.45
C TYR A 326 -14.31 13.63 5.53
N SER A 327 -15.37 12.82 5.58
CA SER A 327 -16.39 12.89 6.63
C SER A 327 -15.96 12.24 7.96
N GLY A 328 -14.82 11.53 7.98
CA GLY A 328 -14.33 10.82 9.16
C GLY A 328 -15.04 9.48 9.44
N GLU A 329 -15.93 9.02 8.55
CA GLU A 329 -16.52 7.67 8.63
C GLU A 329 -15.46 6.58 8.39
N ILE A 330 -14.42 6.92 7.62
CA ILE A 330 -13.19 6.12 7.48
C ILE A 330 -12.03 6.93 8.03
N ASP A 331 -11.52 6.53 9.18
CA ASP A 331 -10.34 7.14 9.80
C ASP A 331 -9.05 6.51 9.28
N ILE A 332 -8.23 7.31 8.61
CA ILE A 332 -6.90 6.91 8.12
C ILE A 332 -5.86 7.77 8.84
N PRO A 333 -4.93 7.17 9.61
CA PRO A 333 -3.89 7.92 10.30
C PRO A 333 -3.01 8.75 9.35
N GLU A 334 -2.41 9.83 9.87
CA GLU A 334 -1.67 10.83 9.09
C GLU A 334 -0.58 10.24 8.18
N TYR A 335 0.17 9.25 8.67
CA TYR A 335 1.28 8.62 7.95
C TYR A 335 0.92 7.31 7.27
N GLU A 336 -0.36 6.90 7.32
CA GLU A 336 -0.79 5.66 6.70
C GLU A 336 -1.09 5.84 5.22
N ILE A 337 -0.42 5.02 4.40
CA ILE A 337 -0.80 4.80 3.00
C ILE A 337 -1.21 3.34 2.83
N ARG A 338 -2.51 3.14 2.57
CA ARG A 338 -3.09 1.82 2.34
C ARG A 338 -2.82 1.36 0.91
N ASN A 339 -2.23 0.18 0.78
CA ASN A 339 -1.80 -0.42 -0.49
C ASN A 339 -2.13 -1.92 -0.49
N PRO A 340 -2.64 -2.49 -1.60
CA PRO A 340 -2.85 -3.93 -1.68
C PRO A 340 -1.55 -4.72 -1.41
N LYS A 341 -1.63 -5.76 -0.56
CA LYS A 341 -0.49 -6.57 -0.11
C LYS A 341 -0.34 -7.91 -0.83
N VAL A 342 -1.45 -8.58 -1.13
CA VAL A 342 -1.48 -9.91 -1.78
C VAL A 342 -1.38 -9.78 -3.29
N LEU A 343 -2.30 -8.99 -3.86
CA LEU A 343 -2.38 -8.81 -5.30
C LEU A 343 -2.46 -7.33 -5.64
N ARG A 344 -1.47 -6.86 -6.40
CA ARG A 344 -1.43 -5.49 -6.95
C ARG A 344 -1.78 -5.57 -8.42
N ALA A 345 -3.00 -5.19 -8.76
CA ALA A 345 -3.40 -5.08 -10.15
C ALA A 345 -2.81 -3.80 -10.75
N LYS A 346 -2.21 -3.94 -11.93
CA LYS A 346 -1.70 -2.85 -12.76
C LYS A 346 -2.52 -2.81 -14.04
N SER A 347 -2.79 -1.62 -14.57
CA SER A 347 -3.51 -1.46 -15.83
C SER A 347 -3.03 -0.26 -16.63
N GLY A 348 -3.25 -0.35 -17.94
CA GLY A 348 -2.95 0.73 -18.87
C GLY A 348 -1.45 0.85 -19.17
N TYR A 349 -1.13 1.75 -20.10
CA TYR A 349 0.21 2.03 -20.58
C TYR A 349 1.17 2.45 -19.47
N TYR A 350 0.67 3.14 -18.44
CA TYR A 350 1.46 3.67 -17.34
C TYR A 350 1.55 2.74 -16.12
N ASP A 351 1.11 1.48 -16.22
CA ASP A 351 1.13 0.51 -15.12
C ASP A 351 0.40 1.05 -13.86
N LEU A 352 -0.79 1.65 -14.06
CA LEU A 352 -1.51 2.37 -13.03
C LEU A 352 -1.97 1.44 -11.91
N THR A 353 -1.76 1.87 -10.68
CA THR A 353 -2.23 1.24 -9.43
C THR A 353 -3.06 2.24 -8.62
N ALA A 354 -3.73 1.78 -7.55
CA ALA A 354 -4.46 2.64 -6.64
C ALA A 354 -3.95 2.51 -5.20
N GLN A 355 -3.86 3.64 -4.50
CA GLN A 355 -3.54 3.73 -3.08
C GLN A 355 -4.49 4.70 -2.38
N CYS A 356 -4.62 4.60 -1.06
CA CYS A 356 -5.50 5.46 -0.27
C CYS A 356 -4.78 6.00 0.98
N SER A 357 -5.00 7.26 1.30
CA SER A 357 -4.55 7.90 2.54
C SER A 357 -5.68 8.77 3.10
N ARG A 358 -5.43 9.51 4.19
CA ARG A 358 -6.37 10.53 4.70
C ARG A 358 -6.77 11.60 3.66
N PHE A 359 -6.03 11.71 2.56
CA PHE A 359 -6.32 12.62 1.44
C PHE A 359 -7.12 11.94 0.32
N GLY A 360 -7.71 10.78 0.59
CA GLY A 360 -8.55 10.03 -0.34
C GLY A 360 -7.77 9.05 -1.23
N VAL A 361 -8.40 8.60 -2.32
CA VAL A 361 -7.79 7.65 -3.27
C VAL A 361 -6.94 8.37 -4.31
N GLN A 362 -5.80 7.80 -4.65
CA GLN A 362 -4.93 8.30 -5.71
C GLN A 362 -4.60 7.17 -6.69
N VAL A 363 -4.58 7.50 -7.97
CA VAL A 363 -4.10 6.63 -9.04
C VAL A 363 -2.62 6.92 -9.32
N VAL A 364 -1.80 5.91 -9.10
CA VAL A 364 -0.34 6.00 -9.12
C VAL A 364 0.24 5.26 -10.32
N PRO A 365 0.97 5.95 -11.21
CA PRO A 365 1.73 5.32 -12.29
C PRO A 365 3.02 4.68 -11.76
N ALA A 366 3.56 3.72 -12.50
CA ALA A 366 4.87 3.13 -12.21
C ALA A 366 5.99 4.19 -12.25
N ASP A 367 5.91 5.14 -13.20
CA ASP A 367 6.80 6.30 -13.25
C ASP A 367 6.18 7.51 -12.55
N ARG A 368 6.70 7.84 -11.37
CA ARG A 368 6.27 8.99 -10.55
C ARG A 368 6.53 10.33 -11.23
N SER A 369 7.40 10.41 -12.24
CA SER A 369 7.67 11.66 -12.97
C SER A 369 6.42 12.22 -13.67
N LEU A 370 5.44 11.35 -13.96
CA LEU A 370 4.16 11.74 -14.55
C LEU A 370 3.36 12.73 -13.68
N ALA A 371 3.65 12.82 -12.38
CA ALA A 371 3.05 13.81 -11.49
C ALA A 371 3.29 15.26 -11.97
N LEU A 372 4.50 15.57 -12.46
CA LEU A 372 4.83 16.89 -13.02
C LEU A 372 4.07 17.16 -14.32
N VAL A 373 3.91 16.14 -15.16
CA VAL A 373 3.15 16.24 -16.41
C VAL A 373 1.66 16.47 -16.11
N ARG A 374 1.11 15.77 -15.11
CA ARG A 374 -0.26 15.98 -14.61
C ARG A 374 -0.45 17.39 -14.08
N LEU A 375 0.50 17.92 -13.29
CA LEU A 375 0.46 19.30 -12.80
C LEU A 375 0.52 20.31 -13.95
N GLN A 376 1.39 20.11 -14.94
CA GLN A 376 1.45 20.96 -16.13
C GLN A 376 0.11 20.96 -16.89
N ARG A 377 -0.46 19.77 -17.14
CA ARG A 377 -1.76 19.62 -17.81
C ARG A 377 -2.89 20.28 -17.01
N LEU A 378 -2.85 20.19 -15.69
CA LEU A 378 -3.83 20.83 -14.80
C LEU A 378 -3.75 22.36 -14.91
N ILE A 379 -2.55 22.94 -14.84
CA ILE A 379 -2.33 24.38 -14.97
C ILE A 379 -2.81 24.87 -16.35
N LEU A 380 -2.52 24.13 -17.42
CA LEU A 380 -2.99 24.48 -18.77
C LEU A 380 -4.52 24.31 -18.93
N ALA A 381 -5.16 23.46 -18.13
CA ALA A 381 -6.63 23.37 -18.09
C ALA A 381 -7.26 24.54 -17.34
N ILE A 382 -6.58 25.07 -16.31
CA ILE A 382 -7.00 26.28 -15.57
C ILE A 382 -6.77 27.54 -16.40
N TYR A 383 -5.65 27.59 -17.13
CA TYR A 383 -5.23 28.73 -17.96
C TYR A 383 -5.12 28.32 -19.44
N PRO A 384 -6.25 28.01 -20.10
CA PRO A 384 -6.22 27.49 -21.46
C PRO A 384 -5.71 28.58 -22.44
N PRO A 385 -4.86 28.22 -23.42
CA PRO A 385 -4.37 29.17 -24.43
C PRO A 385 -5.49 29.84 -25.24
N SER A 386 -6.66 29.20 -25.33
CA SER A 386 -7.86 29.72 -25.99
C SER A 386 -8.54 30.87 -25.22
N ASP A 387 -8.28 31.03 -23.93
CA ASP A 387 -8.76 32.15 -23.12
C ASP A 387 -7.66 33.21 -22.98
N SER A 388 -7.83 34.34 -23.67
CA SER A 388 -6.84 35.42 -23.70
C SER A 388 -6.61 36.07 -22.33
N ASN A 389 -7.62 36.11 -21.46
CA ASN A 389 -7.48 36.68 -20.12
C ASN A 389 -6.72 35.73 -19.20
N ALA A 390 -7.10 34.46 -19.18
CA ALA A 390 -6.44 33.44 -18.36
C ALA A 390 -4.98 33.23 -18.80
N SER A 391 -4.73 33.14 -20.11
CA SER A 391 -3.37 33.01 -20.67
C SER A 391 -2.48 34.22 -20.31
N ARG A 392 -3.03 35.45 -20.37
CA ARG A 392 -2.30 36.66 -19.95
C ARG A 392 -2.00 36.67 -18.45
N ASP A 393 -2.92 36.19 -17.61
CA ASP A 393 -2.68 36.05 -16.16
C ASP A 393 -1.52 35.07 -15.89
N LEU A 394 -1.53 33.89 -16.54
CA LEU A 394 -0.44 32.93 -16.42
C LEU A 394 0.89 33.52 -16.91
N TYR A 395 0.91 34.19 -18.07
CA TYR A 395 2.12 34.87 -18.57
C TYR A 395 2.65 35.90 -17.56
N TRP A 396 1.77 36.68 -16.94
CA TRP A 396 2.15 37.67 -15.93
C TRP A 396 2.73 37.02 -14.67
N ARG A 397 2.14 35.92 -14.19
CA ARG A 397 2.66 35.14 -13.06
C ARG A 397 4.05 34.57 -13.36
N LEU A 398 4.28 34.16 -14.61
CA LEU A 398 5.56 33.61 -15.09
C LEU A 398 6.52 34.67 -15.65
N LYS A 399 6.28 35.98 -15.44
CA LYS A 399 7.07 37.05 -16.09
C LYS A 399 8.57 37.03 -15.80
N LYS A 400 8.98 36.47 -14.66
CA LYS A 400 10.40 36.34 -14.27
C LYS A 400 11.09 35.10 -14.86
N VAL A 401 10.32 34.21 -15.49
CA VAL A 401 10.85 32.97 -16.09
C VAL A 401 11.18 33.23 -17.56
N GLN A 402 12.39 32.85 -17.97
CA GLN A 402 12.84 32.97 -19.35
C GLN A 402 12.16 31.89 -20.22
N GLY A 403 11.70 32.24 -21.42
CA GLY A 403 11.12 31.31 -22.40
C GLY A 403 10.44 32.07 -23.54
N ALA A 404 10.37 31.48 -24.73
CA ALA A 404 9.77 32.06 -25.92
C ALA A 404 8.23 31.95 -25.93
N SER A 405 7.68 30.89 -25.32
CA SER A 405 6.23 30.69 -25.17
C SER A 405 5.80 30.59 -23.70
N VAL A 406 4.48 30.66 -23.43
CA VAL A 406 3.92 30.45 -22.09
C VAL A 406 4.20 29.03 -21.61
N GLU A 407 4.08 28.05 -22.50
CA GLU A 407 4.32 26.63 -22.24
C GLU A 407 5.79 26.37 -21.90
N GLU A 408 6.72 26.99 -22.64
CA GLU A 408 8.15 26.86 -22.34
C GLU A 408 8.51 27.50 -20.99
N LYS A 409 7.93 28.68 -20.70
CA LYS A 409 8.08 29.32 -19.39
C LYS A 409 7.52 28.44 -18.28
N LEU A 410 6.34 27.85 -18.47
CA LEU A 410 5.71 26.97 -17.49
C LEU A 410 6.58 25.74 -17.24
N HIS A 411 7.05 25.08 -18.30
CA HIS A 411 7.91 23.90 -18.19
C HIS A 411 9.20 24.21 -17.40
N ARG A 412 9.85 25.34 -17.70
CA ARG A 412 11.05 25.79 -16.96
C ARG A 412 10.76 26.20 -15.52
N TYR A 413 9.55 26.70 -15.23
CA TYR A 413 9.10 27.03 -13.89
C TYR A 413 8.92 25.75 -13.06
N LEU A 414 8.19 24.76 -13.60
CA LEU A 414 7.95 23.47 -12.96
C LEU A 414 9.24 22.67 -12.71
N GLY A 415 10.24 22.81 -13.59
CA GLY A 415 11.54 22.16 -13.40
C GLY A 415 12.43 22.79 -12.30
N LYS A 416 12.03 23.92 -11.72
CA LYS A 416 12.82 24.66 -10.72
C LYS A 416 12.13 24.82 -9.37
N GLU A 417 10.81 24.91 -9.36
CA GLU A 417 10.05 25.27 -8.15
C GLU A 417 9.35 24.05 -7.56
N GLU A 418 9.24 24.03 -6.24
CA GLU A 418 8.58 22.95 -5.51
C GLU A 418 7.09 22.86 -5.87
N PRO A 419 6.53 21.66 -6.11
CA PRO A 419 5.13 21.49 -6.50
C PRO A 419 4.14 22.18 -5.54
N ALA A 420 4.43 22.16 -4.24
CA ALA A 420 3.60 22.83 -3.24
C ALA A 420 3.51 24.35 -3.47
N GLU A 421 4.62 25.00 -3.82
CA GLU A 421 4.66 26.43 -4.13
C GLU A 421 3.94 26.74 -5.44
N VAL A 422 4.08 25.87 -6.43
CA VAL A 422 3.36 26.01 -7.71
C VAL A 422 1.85 25.98 -7.48
N ILE A 423 1.35 24.99 -6.72
CA ILE A 423 -0.08 24.86 -6.40
C ILE A 423 -0.58 26.08 -5.63
N ARG A 424 0.15 26.55 -4.61
CA ARG A 424 -0.20 27.77 -3.87
C ARG A 424 -0.31 29.00 -4.78
N ARG A 425 0.65 29.19 -5.69
CA ARG A 425 0.76 30.42 -6.49
C ARG A 425 -0.08 30.45 -7.77
N LEU A 426 -0.46 29.28 -8.29
CA LEU A 426 -1.17 29.17 -9.57
C LEU A 426 -2.56 28.53 -9.44
N ILE A 427 -2.86 27.79 -8.36
CA ILE A 427 -4.13 27.07 -8.22
C ILE A 427 -4.94 27.60 -7.04
N LEU A 428 -4.35 27.68 -5.84
CA LEU A 428 -5.03 28.17 -4.62
C LEU A 428 -5.08 29.71 -4.53
N VAL A 429 -5.21 30.37 -5.68
CA VAL A 429 -5.22 31.84 -5.79
C VAL A 429 -6.62 32.44 -5.73
N GLY A 430 -7.65 31.59 -5.79
CA GLY A 430 -9.05 31.98 -5.75
C GLY A 430 -9.99 30.83 -6.16
N PRO A 431 -11.31 31.02 -6.01
CA PRO A 431 -12.31 29.97 -6.18
C PRO A 431 -12.42 29.43 -7.62
N GLY A 432 -12.19 30.27 -8.63
CA GLY A 432 -12.26 29.87 -10.04
C GLY A 432 -11.20 28.82 -10.43
N PRO A 433 -9.90 29.14 -10.31
CA PRO A 433 -8.81 28.18 -10.53
C PRO A 433 -8.94 26.91 -9.69
N PHE A 434 -9.31 27.05 -8.41
CA PHE A 434 -9.53 25.91 -7.54
C PHE A 434 -10.68 25.02 -8.01
N SER A 435 -11.83 25.57 -8.40
CA SER A 435 -12.97 24.77 -8.87
C SER A 435 -12.64 23.92 -10.09
N ILE A 436 -11.87 24.46 -11.05
CA ILE A 436 -11.40 23.70 -12.22
C ILE A 436 -10.42 22.62 -11.77
N ALA A 437 -9.50 22.95 -10.84
CA ALA A 437 -8.53 21.99 -10.33
C ALA A 437 -9.21 20.82 -9.61
N ALA A 438 -10.17 21.13 -8.74
CA ALA A 438 -10.97 20.16 -8.00
C ALA A 438 -11.67 19.19 -8.96
N GLU A 439 -12.40 19.71 -9.96
CA GLU A 439 -13.08 18.86 -10.94
C GLU A 439 -12.12 17.93 -11.70
N ARG A 440 -10.97 18.45 -12.14
CA ARG A 440 -9.95 17.69 -12.88
C ARG A 440 -9.23 16.66 -12.03
N CYS A 441 -9.13 16.88 -10.72
CA CYS A 441 -8.60 15.93 -9.75
C CYS A 441 -9.67 14.96 -9.20
N GLY A 442 -10.90 15.00 -9.73
CA GLY A 442 -11.99 14.13 -9.29
C GLY A 442 -12.59 14.51 -7.94
N LEU A 443 -12.33 15.73 -7.46
CA LEU A 443 -12.92 16.27 -6.24
C LEU A 443 -14.24 16.95 -6.55
N VAL A 444 -15.17 16.90 -5.59
CA VAL A 444 -16.40 17.68 -5.64
C VAL A 444 -16.17 18.94 -4.80
N PRO A 445 -16.22 20.15 -5.40
CA PRO A 445 -15.86 21.38 -4.69
C PRO A 445 -16.59 21.58 -3.36
N SER A 446 -17.90 21.27 -3.30
CA SER A 446 -18.71 21.40 -2.07
C SER A 446 -18.22 20.55 -0.90
N ASP A 447 -17.49 19.47 -1.18
CA ASP A 447 -17.05 18.52 -0.16
C ASP A 447 -15.74 18.98 0.50
N VAL A 448 -15.01 19.90 -0.15
CA VAL A 448 -13.67 20.33 0.26
C VAL A 448 -13.54 21.85 0.46
N GLU A 449 -14.49 22.66 -0.02
CA GLU A 449 -14.43 24.13 0.05
C GLU A 449 -14.34 24.69 1.48
N ALA A 450 -14.84 23.94 2.48
CA ALA A 450 -14.77 24.31 3.89
C ALA A 450 -13.44 23.91 4.58
N MET A 451 -12.55 23.19 3.88
CA MET A 451 -11.27 22.74 4.43
C MET A 451 -10.24 23.88 4.44
N GLU A 452 -9.25 23.77 5.32
CA GLU A 452 -8.15 24.74 5.37
C GLU A 452 -7.26 24.63 4.12
N ASP A 453 -6.65 25.75 3.71
CA ASP A 453 -5.75 25.81 2.54
C ASP A 453 -4.61 24.76 2.61
N GLY A 454 -4.15 24.42 3.81
CA GLY A 454 -3.14 23.39 4.03
C GLY A 454 -3.61 21.99 3.66
N ASP A 455 -4.86 21.64 4.02
CA ASP A 455 -5.47 20.36 3.64
C ASP A 455 -5.76 20.32 2.15
N LEU A 456 -6.31 21.41 1.58
CA LEU A 456 -6.55 21.52 0.14
C LEU A 456 -5.26 21.34 -0.68
N LEU A 457 -4.17 21.97 -0.24
CA LEU A 457 -2.85 21.79 -0.84
C LEU A 457 -2.41 20.33 -0.83
N ASN A 458 -2.51 19.67 0.33
CA ASN A 458 -2.09 18.28 0.47
C ASN A 458 -2.99 17.31 -0.33
N ILE A 459 -4.30 17.57 -0.41
CA ILE A 459 -5.20 16.81 -1.28
C ILE A 459 -4.79 16.96 -2.75
N LEU A 460 -4.50 18.18 -3.23
CA LEU A 460 -4.09 18.38 -4.62
C LEU A 460 -2.73 17.72 -4.92
N LEU A 461 -1.74 17.87 -4.03
CA LEU A 461 -0.45 17.18 -4.15
C LEU A 461 -0.64 15.67 -4.24
N TRP A 462 -1.45 15.12 -3.32
CA TRP A 462 -1.81 13.72 -3.28
C TRP A 462 -2.49 13.28 -4.58
N LYS A 463 -3.58 13.91 -5.00
CA LYS A 463 -4.31 13.51 -6.23
C LYS A 463 -3.42 13.54 -7.48
N LEU A 464 -2.47 14.47 -7.55
CA LEU A 464 -1.59 14.60 -8.71
C LEU A 464 -0.50 13.52 -8.79
N GLY A 465 0.03 13.03 -7.68
CA GLY A 465 1.22 12.16 -7.76
C GLY A 465 2.30 12.41 -6.71
N PHE A 466 2.24 13.52 -6.00
CA PHE A 466 3.33 14.04 -5.17
C PHE A 466 3.23 13.61 -3.72
N ASP A 467 4.35 13.72 -3.02
CA ASP A 467 4.40 13.61 -1.57
C ASP A 467 3.72 14.82 -0.92
N VAL A 468 3.02 14.57 0.19
CA VAL A 468 2.31 15.61 0.94
C VAL A 468 3.23 16.36 1.90
N VAL A 469 2.87 17.59 2.24
CA VAL A 469 3.57 18.38 3.25
C VAL A 469 3.03 18.00 4.63
N THR A 470 3.73 17.15 5.37
CA THR A 470 3.38 16.87 6.78
C THR A 470 3.87 17.98 7.72
N GLY A 471 3.06 18.30 8.73
CA GLY A 471 3.30 19.41 9.66
C GLY A 471 3.73 18.89 11.02
N HIS A 472 4.99 19.15 11.38
CA HIS A 472 5.57 19.09 12.73
C HIS A 472 5.65 17.72 13.43
N GLU A 473 6.90 17.31 13.69
CA GLU A 473 7.26 16.07 14.35
C GLU A 473 6.96 16.06 15.86
N ALA A 474 7.03 14.87 16.47
CA ALA A 474 6.74 14.61 17.88
C ALA A 474 7.48 15.51 18.91
N THR A 475 8.56 16.17 18.51
CA THR A 475 9.38 17.07 19.34
C THR A 475 9.16 18.57 19.07
N GLY A 476 8.44 18.93 18.00
CA GLY A 476 8.16 20.33 17.66
C GLY A 476 7.41 21.07 18.76
N SER A 477 6.50 20.39 19.46
CA SER A 477 5.79 20.96 20.62
C SER A 477 6.72 21.22 21.81
N LEU A 478 7.71 20.36 22.06
CA LEU A 478 8.67 20.57 23.15
C LEU A 478 9.52 21.81 22.88
N GLN A 479 9.99 21.98 21.64
CA GLN A 479 10.74 23.16 21.24
C GLN A 479 9.92 24.44 21.42
N LEU A 480 8.67 24.44 20.95
CA LEU A 480 7.77 25.58 21.06
C LEU A 480 7.49 25.95 22.52
N HIS A 481 7.13 24.97 23.37
CA HIS A 481 6.89 25.22 24.79
C HIS A 481 8.17 25.65 25.53
N ARG A 482 9.34 25.13 25.13
CA ARG A 482 10.63 25.55 25.68
C ARG A 482 10.94 27.00 25.36
N GLU A 483 10.71 27.43 24.11
CA GLU A 483 10.92 28.81 23.69
C GLU A 483 9.95 29.77 24.40
N ALA A 484 8.67 29.41 24.50
CA ALA A 484 7.67 30.18 25.25
C ALA A 484 8.07 30.32 26.73
N PHE A 485 8.42 29.21 27.39
CA PHE A 485 8.86 29.23 28.78
C PHE A 485 10.15 30.05 28.98
N ALA A 486 11.13 29.92 28.08
CA ALA A 486 12.37 30.70 28.13
C ALA A 486 12.09 32.20 28.03
N GLN A 487 11.21 32.62 27.11
CA GLN A 487 10.83 34.02 26.94
C GLN A 487 10.22 34.59 28.23
N VAL A 488 9.29 33.86 28.85
CA VAL A 488 8.64 34.27 30.10
C VAL A 488 9.65 34.37 31.25
N VAL A 489 10.56 33.40 31.38
CA VAL A 489 11.60 33.42 32.43
C VAL A 489 12.53 34.63 32.27
N THR A 490 12.90 34.99 31.03
CA THR A 490 13.78 36.15 30.76
C THR A 490 13.07 37.51 30.82
N ALA A 491 11.73 37.53 30.76
CA ALA A 491 10.96 38.78 30.73
C ALA A 491 10.84 39.45 32.11
N TYR A 492 11.09 38.72 33.20
CA TYR A 492 10.87 39.19 34.56
C TYR A 492 12.16 39.23 35.38
N SER A 493 12.42 40.36 36.04
CA SER A 493 13.55 40.55 36.95
C SER A 493 13.07 40.50 38.41
N GLY A 494 13.08 39.29 38.98
CA GLY A 494 12.48 38.97 40.28
C GLY A 494 11.04 38.46 40.12
N TYR A 495 10.65 37.44 40.88
CA TYR A 495 9.36 36.74 40.70
C TYR A 495 8.37 37.07 41.82
N ASN A 496 7.50 38.05 41.59
CA ASN A 496 6.29 38.32 42.39
C ASN A 496 5.22 37.25 42.14
N GLU A 497 4.12 37.25 42.90
CA GLU A 497 3.09 36.20 42.78
C GLU A 497 2.45 36.11 41.39
N SER A 498 2.23 37.24 40.71
CA SER A 498 1.67 37.27 39.36
C SER A 498 2.63 36.65 38.34
N GLU A 499 3.92 36.97 38.44
CA GLU A 499 4.95 36.43 37.55
C GLU A 499 5.20 34.94 37.80
N ARG A 500 5.17 34.51 39.08
CA ARG A 500 5.22 33.08 39.45
C ARG A 500 4.06 32.31 38.84
N TYR A 501 2.87 32.91 38.76
CA TYR A 501 1.71 32.29 38.12
C TYR A 501 1.92 32.13 36.61
N GLU A 502 2.38 33.16 35.91
CA GLU A 502 2.69 33.11 34.47
C GLU A 502 3.77 32.06 34.16
N ILE A 503 4.86 32.03 34.94
CA ILE A 503 5.92 31.00 34.81
C ILE A 503 5.33 29.59 35.01
N LYS A 504 4.47 29.39 36.02
CA LYS A 504 3.82 28.09 36.23
C LYS A 504 2.89 27.70 35.09
N ARG A 505 2.19 28.66 34.49
CA ARG A 505 1.29 28.43 33.34
C ARG A 505 2.06 27.86 32.15
N GLU A 506 3.21 28.46 31.81
CA GLU A 506 4.04 27.99 30.70
C GLU A 506 4.88 26.74 31.05
N ALA A 507 5.15 26.50 32.34
CA ALA A 507 5.88 25.32 32.79
C ALA A 507 5.10 24.02 32.55
N ALA A 508 3.77 24.02 32.74
CA ALA A 508 2.97 22.80 32.64
C ALA A 508 3.00 22.16 31.24
N PRO A 509 2.77 22.90 30.13
CA PRO A 509 2.95 22.38 28.77
C PRO A 509 4.38 21.92 28.48
N LEU A 510 5.40 22.64 28.97
CA LEU A 510 6.80 22.28 28.80
C LEU A 510 7.12 20.91 29.42
N PHE A 511 6.82 20.70 30.70
CA PHE A 511 7.13 19.43 31.37
C PHE A 511 6.29 18.27 30.83
N SER A 512 5.04 18.52 30.44
CA SER A 512 4.22 17.49 29.79
C SER A 512 4.81 17.07 28.44
N SER A 513 5.25 18.03 27.62
CA SER A 513 5.95 17.73 26.37
C SER A 513 7.29 17.04 26.60
N LEU A 514 8.03 17.43 27.65
CA LEU A 514 9.30 16.79 28.00
C LEU A 514 9.10 15.32 28.41
N GLU A 515 8.11 15.02 29.24
CA GLU A 515 7.78 13.64 29.61
C GLU A 515 7.41 12.81 28.37
N LYS A 516 6.59 13.36 27.47
CA LYS A 516 6.25 12.70 26.20
C LYS A 516 7.47 12.45 25.32
N THR A 517 8.37 13.41 25.20
CA THR A 517 9.62 13.26 24.43
C THR A 517 10.54 12.23 25.07
N LEU A 518 10.76 12.28 26.39
CA LEU A 518 11.60 11.32 27.10
C LEU A 518 11.06 9.89 26.99
N ASP A 519 9.74 9.70 27.14
CA ASP A 519 9.07 8.42 26.97
C ASP A 519 9.24 7.89 25.54
N SER A 520 9.03 8.74 24.53
CA SER A 520 9.24 8.40 23.12
C SER A 520 10.70 8.03 22.82
N THR A 521 11.67 8.83 23.28
CA THR A 521 13.11 8.57 23.09
C THR A 521 13.55 7.28 23.78
N LEU A 522 13.16 7.06 25.04
CA LEU A 522 13.54 5.87 25.79
C LEU A 522 12.89 4.61 25.22
N SER A 523 11.59 4.66 24.92
CA SER A 523 10.86 3.52 24.33
C SER A 523 11.41 3.16 22.95
N PHE A 524 11.59 4.15 22.06
CA PHE A 524 12.15 3.94 20.74
C PHE A 524 13.58 3.39 20.82
N SER A 525 14.45 3.99 21.63
CA SER A 525 15.83 3.52 21.81
C SER A 525 15.89 2.07 22.33
N ALA A 526 15.10 1.74 23.35
CA ALA A 526 15.06 0.39 23.89
C ALA A 526 14.59 -0.61 22.83
N TRP A 527 13.50 -0.30 22.13
CA TRP A 527 12.95 -1.15 21.07
C TRP A 527 13.90 -1.30 19.88
N ALA A 528 14.37 -0.19 19.30
CA ALA A 528 15.21 -0.19 18.11
C ALA A 528 16.50 -1.00 18.30
N LEU A 529 17.10 -0.92 19.50
CA LEU A 529 18.39 -1.57 19.79
C LEU A 529 18.27 -3.00 20.33
N THR A 530 17.11 -3.42 20.82
CA THR A 530 16.98 -4.71 21.53
C THR A 530 15.87 -5.64 21.05
N PHE A 531 15.00 -5.18 20.14
CA PHE A 531 13.95 -6.00 19.55
C PHE A 531 14.44 -6.74 18.30
N ASP A 532 14.00 -7.99 18.11
CA ASP A 532 14.35 -8.77 16.92
C ASP A 532 13.51 -8.35 15.70
N HIS A 533 13.94 -7.28 15.04
CA HIS A 533 13.24 -6.72 13.87
C HIS A 533 13.22 -7.64 12.65
N TRP A 534 14.16 -8.59 12.55
CA TRP A 534 14.19 -9.57 11.46
C TRP A 534 13.08 -10.61 11.62
N SER A 535 12.80 -11.05 12.84
CA SER A 535 11.72 -12.00 13.11
C SER A 535 10.34 -11.34 13.29
N ALA A 536 10.28 -10.01 13.30
CA ALA A 536 9.05 -9.25 13.46
C ALA A 536 8.11 -9.33 12.24
N HIS A 537 6.81 -9.20 12.47
CA HIS A 537 5.78 -9.20 11.42
C HIS A 537 4.78 -8.06 11.68
N PRO A 538 4.80 -6.97 10.90
CA PRO A 538 5.78 -6.63 9.85
C PRO A 538 7.19 -6.34 10.41
N ARG A 539 8.22 -6.47 9.56
CA ARG A 539 9.61 -6.16 9.92
C ARG A 539 9.88 -4.66 9.94
N PHE A 540 10.79 -4.22 10.81
CA PHE A 540 11.30 -2.84 10.90
C PHE A 540 10.20 -1.75 10.91
N ASN A 541 9.03 -2.04 11.46
CA ASN A 541 7.91 -1.10 11.52
C ASN A 541 7.74 -0.59 12.96
N TYR A 542 7.86 0.72 13.16
CA TYR A 542 7.80 1.30 14.50
C TYR A 542 6.37 1.65 14.91
N HIS A 543 5.90 1.02 15.99
CA HIS A 543 4.70 1.43 16.71
C HIS A 543 5.05 1.86 18.14
N ILE A 544 4.65 3.08 18.53
CA ILE A 544 4.95 3.61 19.86
C ILE A 544 4.40 2.74 21.00
N SER A 545 3.22 2.13 20.80
CA SER A 545 2.62 1.21 21.78
C SER A 545 3.51 -0.02 22.04
N ASP A 546 4.10 -0.57 20.98
CA ASP A 546 4.87 -1.80 21.03
C ASP A 546 6.24 -1.52 21.63
N ALA A 547 6.82 -0.37 21.26
CA ALA A 547 8.05 0.12 21.85
C ALA A 547 7.90 0.41 23.36
N ARG A 548 6.77 0.97 23.80
CA ARG A 548 6.47 1.16 25.23
C ARG A 548 6.32 -0.16 25.98
N ALA A 549 5.58 -1.10 25.41
CA ALA A 549 5.41 -2.43 26.01
C ALA A 549 6.76 -3.16 26.13
N HIS A 550 7.58 -3.11 25.07
CA HIS A 550 8.92 -3.70 25.05
C HIS A 550 9.86 -3.05 26.07
N MET A 551 9.90 -1.72 26.12
CA MET A 551 10.71 -0.95 27.08
C MET A 551 10.32 -1.26 28.53
N ALA A 552 9.02 -1.33 28.83
CA ALA A 552 8.53 -1.71 30.15
C ALA A 552 8.94 -3.14 30.52
N ASP A 553 8.76 -4.12 29.63
CA ASP A 553 9.16 -5.51 29.87
C ASP A 553 10.68 -5.63 30.11
N LEU A 554 11.47 -5.00 29.24
CA LEU A 554 12.93 -5.02 29.28
C LEU A 554 13.47 -4.41 30.58
N LEU A 555 13.10 -3.17 30.89
CA LEU A 555 13.69 -2.42 31.99
C LEU A 555 13.19 -2.89 33.36
N ASN A 556 11.97 -3.42 33.45
CA ASN A 556 11.46 -4.04 34.67
C ASN A 556 12.17 -5.37 34.98
N LYS A 557 12.50 -6.18 33.96
CA LYS A 557 13.28 -7.43 34.14
C LYS A 557 14.77 -7.18 34.43
N ALA A 558 15.34 -6.14 33.83
CA ALA A 558 16.74 -5.77 34.02
C ALA A 558 17.04 -5.17 35.41
N ALA A 559 16.00 -4.81 36.18
CA ALA A 559 16.15 -4.26 37.52
C ALA A 559 16.82 -5.28 38.46
N ARG A 560 18.15 -5.14 38.66
CA ARG A 560 18.87 -5.85 39.72
C ARG A 560 18.30 -5.41 41.09
N ALA A 561 18.21 -6.35 42.03
CA ALA A 561 17.67 -6.20 43.39
C ALA A 561 18.49 -5.27 44.33
N SER A 562 19.13 -4.23 43.80
CA SER A 562 20.06 -3.34 44.51
C SER A 562 19.71 -1.86 44.28
N ALA A 563 18.62 -1.39 44.88
CA ALA A 563 18.45 -0.04 45.44
C ALA A 563 17.01 0.14 45.96
N THR A 564 16.87 0.95 47.00
CA THR A 564 15.76 1.11 47.96
C THR A 564 14.39 1.59 47.44
N GLU A 565 14.15 1.66 46.13
CA GLU A 565 12.82 1.87 45.54
C GLU A 565 12.77 1.17 44.17
N ALA A 566 11.84 0.24 44.00
CA ALA A 566 11.63 -0.42 42.71
C ALA A 566 11.02 0.58 41.72
N VAL A 567 11.85 1.16 40.84
CA VAL A 567 11.36 1.92 39.69
C VAL A 567 10.65 0.94 38.73
N ILE A 568 9.35 1.14 38.55
CA ILE A 568 8.50 0.36 37.65
C ILE A 568 8.14 1.21 36.45
N TYR A 569 8.33 0.65 35.26
CA TYR A 569 7.96 1.25 33.98
C TYR A 569 6.58 0.76 33.55
N ASP A 570 5.68 1.69 33.20
CA ASP A 570 4.32 1.43 32.75
C ASP A 570 4.27 1.30 31.22
N SER A 571 3.68 0.20 30.73
CA SER A 571 3.61 -0.13 29.30
C SER A 571 2.66 0.78 28.51
N GLN A 572 1.83 1.58 29.16
CA GLN A 572 0.92 2.55 28.54
C GLN A 572 1.55 3.96 28.46
N GLY A 573 2.81 4.12 28.86
CA GLY A 573 3.53 5.39 28.79
C GLY A 573 3.15 6.36 29.91
N ARG A 574 2.55 5.87 31.01
CA ARG A 574 2.22 6.71 32.20
C ARG A 574 3.42 6.83 33.15
N ASN A 575 4.59 7.09 32.57
CA ASN A 575 5.85 7.19 33.28
C ASN A 575 6.12 8.64 33.69
N THR A 576 6.53 8.88 34.93
CA THR A 576 6.91 10.22 35.40
C THR A 576 8.36 10.56 35.01
N LEU A 577 8.76 11.83 35.12
CA LEU A 577 10.12 12.28 34.81
C LEU A 577 11.25 11.42 35.41
N PHE A 578 11.15 11.02 36.68
CA PHE A 578 12.26 10.31 37.35
C PHE A 578 12.54 8.91 36.77
N PRO A 579 11.54 8.02 36.62
CA PRO A 579 11.69 6.78 35.86
C PRO A 579 12.26 6.99 34.46
N LEU A 580 11.79 8.00 33.73
CA LEU A 580 12.20 8.28 32.36
C LEU A 580 13.68 8.71 32.27
N ILE A 581 14.13 9.62 33.13
CA ILE A 581 15.53 10.08 33.15
C ILE A 581 16.47 8.93 33.57
N SER A 582 16.13 8.21 34.64
CA SER A 582 16.95 7.09 35.12
C SER A 582 16.94 5.89 34.16
N GLY A 583 15.92 5.79 33.30
CA GLY A 583 15.76 4.72 32.31
C GLY A 583 16.89 4.66 31.29
N PHE A 584 17.49 5.79 30.89
CA PHE A 584 18.63 5.79 29.97
C PHE A 584 19.85 5.10 30.57
N SER A 585 20.15 5.37 31.85
CA SER A 585 21.24 4.68 32.55
C SER A 585 20.96 3.18 32.71
N ARG A 586 19.70 2.79 32.97
CA ARG A 586 19.33 1.37 33.05
C ARG A 586 19.45 0.67 31.70
N LEU A 587 19.01 1.29 30.62
CA LEU A 587 19.16 0.76 29.26
C LEU A 587 20.64 0.61 28.90
N ARG A 588 21.48 1.60 29.22
CA ARG A 588 22.94 1.52 29.05
C ARG A 588 23.51 0.31 29.77
N ASP A 589 23.19 0.13 31.05
CA ASP A 589 23.73 -0.96 31.87
C ASP A 589 23.28 -2.34 31.32
N TYR A 590 22.03 -2.43 30.86
CA TYR A 590 21.54 -3.62 30.15
C TYR A 590 22.33 -3.91 28.87
N LEU A 591 22.55 -2.92 28.02
CA LEU A 591 23.31 -3.08 26.78
C LEU A 591 24.78 -3.47 27.04
N GLN A 592 25.39 -2.95 28.10
CA GLN A 592 26.73 -3.36 28.53
C GLN A 592 26.77 -4.82 28.99
N ASP A 593 25.76 -5.28 29.71
CA ASP A 593 25.65 -6.68 30.11
C ASP A 593 25.45 -7.60 28.89
N VAL A 594 24.63 -7.17 27.92
CA VAL A 594 24.45 -7.89 26.65
C VAL A 594 25.77 -7.99 25.88
N GLN A 595 26.53 -6.91 25.78
CA GLN A 595 27.83 -6.86 25.11
C GLN A 595 28.86 -7.83 25.71
N ARG A 596 28.75 -8.17 27.00
CA ARG A 596 29.64 -9.14 27.68
C ARG A 596 29.32 -10.60 27.32
N SER A 597 28.18 -10.89 26.70
CA SER A 597 27.74 -12.26 26.40
C SER A 597 27.01 -12.35 25.05
N PRO A 598 27.67 -11.99 23.94
CA PRO A 598 27.03 -11.94 22.61
C PRO A 598 26.51 -13.31 22.15
N GLU A 599 27.25 -14.38 22.45
CA GLU A 599 26.91 -15.79 22.14
C GLU A 599 25.50 -16.18 22.59
N ARG A 600 25.01 -15.62 23.71
CA ARG A 600 23.65 -15.90 24.23
C ARG A 600 22.53 -15.41 23.30
N TYR A 601 22.84 -14.40 22.49
CA TYR A 601 21.91 -13.75 21.59
C TYR A 601 22.21 -14.07 20.12
N ALA A 602 23.13 -15.00 19.86
CA ALA A 602 23.42 -15.47 18.51
C ALA A 602 22.15 -16.06 17.88
N ARG A 603 21.86 -15.64 16.65
CA ARG A 603 20.68 -16.11 15.93
C ARG A 603 20.86 -17.58 15.52
N PRO A 604 19.84 -18.43 15.71
CA PRO A 604 19.85 -19.77 15.17
C PRO A 604 20.04 -19.79 13.64
N VAL A 605 20.84 -20.72 13.13
CA VAL A 605 21.15 -20.86 11.69
C VAL A 605 19.89 -21.00 10.82
N ASN A 606 18.88 -21.73 11.31
CA ASN A 606 17.61 -21.93 10.61
C ASN A 606 16.71 -20.68 10.54
N GLU A 607 17.02 -19.63 11.31
CA GLU A 607 16.32 -18.34 11.25
C GLU A 607 17.04 -17.32 10.37
N MET A 608 18.27 -17.60 9.95
CA MET A 608 19.03 -16.77 9.03
C MET A 608 18.50 -16.93 7.59
N PRO A 609 18.60 -15.88 6.76
CA PRO A 609 18.23 -16.02 5.35
C PRO A 609 19.20 -16.96 4.63
N SER A 610 18.69 -17.73 3.66
CA SER A 610 19.51 -18.76 2.98
C SER A 610 20.78 -18.21 2.31
N TYR A 611 20.78 -16.94 1.91
CA TYR A 611 21.97 -16.33 1.31
C TYR A 611 23.08 -16.03 2.34
N ALA A 612 22.78 -15.98 3.64
CA ALA A 612 23.75 -15.65 4.68
C ALA A 612 24.95 -16.62 4.68
N HIS A 613 24.73 -17.88 4.29
CA HIS A 613 25.75 -18.93 4.23
C HIS A 613 26.52 -18.99 2.91
N HIS A 614 26.07 -18.27 1.89
CA HIS A 614 26.60 -18.39 0.52
C HIS A 614 27.08 -17.06 -0.07
N ALA A 615 26.59 -15.93 0.45
CA ALA A 615 26.87 -14.61 -0.10
C ALA A 615 28.13 -14.02 0.53
N GLU A 616 29.24 -14.05 -0.22
CA GLU A 616 30.48 -13.37 0.17
C GLU A 616 30.40 -11.85 -0.02
N LEU A 617 29.68 -11.39 -1.05
CA LEU A 617 29.60 -9.96 -1.40
C LEU A 617 28.64 -9.14 -0.53
N THR A 618 27.61 -9.78 0.02
CA THR A 618 26.54 -9.11 0.78
C THR A 618 26.16 -9.96 1.99
N PRO A 619 26.97 -9.93 3.07
CA PRO A 619 26.67 -10.64 4.31
C PRO A 619 25.32 -10.22 4.89
N PHE A 620 24.73 -11.11 5.67
CA PHE A 620 23.53 -10.82 6.44
C PHE A 620 23.91 -9.99 7.68
N PRO A 621 23.33 -8.79 7.88
CA PRO A 621 23.77 -7.89 8.94
C PRO A 621 23.24 -8.24 10.33
N PHE A 622 22.19 -9.07 10.49
CA PHE A 622 21.53 -9.31 11.78
C PHE A 622 21.81 -10.69 12.36
N VAL A 623 23.09 -10.97 12.64
CA VAL A 623 23.53 -12.28 13.14
C VAL A 623 23.15 -12.54 14.60
N HIS A 624 22.67 -11.53 15.31
CA HIS A 624 22.08 -11.65 16.64
C HIS A 624 20.57 -11.35 16.64
N THR A 625 19.89 -11.72 17.73
CA THR A 625 18.49 -11.33 17.98
C THR A 625 18.37 -9.93 18.60
N ILE A 626 19.49 -9.35 19.05
CA ILE A 626 19.58 -7.99 19.59
C ILE A 626 20.41 -7.15 18.61
N PRO A 627 19.78 -6.22 17.86
CA PRO A 627 20.44 -5.41 16.84
C PRO A 627 21.66 -4.61 17.33
N PHE A 628 21.69 -4.21 18.61
CA PHE A 628 22.84 -3.50 19.21
C PHE A 628 24.17 -4.26 19.03
N LEU A 629 24.15 -5.59 19.10
CA LEU A 629 25.35 -6.42 18.93
C LEU A 629 25.84 -6.47 17.48
N ASP A 630 24.96 -6.17 16.53
CA ASP A 630 25.22 -6.17 15.09
C ASP A 630 25.68 -4.78 14.58
N LEU A 631 25.79 -3.80 15.49
CA LEU A 631 26.34 -2.48 15.19
C LEU A 631 27.86 -2.49 15.25
N SER A 632 28.50 -1.56 14.52
CA SER A 632 29.94 -1.33 14.64
C SER A 632 30.35 -1.01 16.08
N VAL A 633 31.57 -1.39 16.47
CA VAL A 633 32.11 -1.15 17.83
C VAL A 633 32.06 0.34 18.21
N ASP A 634 32.37 1.22 17.26
CA ASP A 634 32.29 2.67 17.44
C ASP A 634 30.85 3.13 17.70
N SER A 635 29.87 2.59 16.96
CA SER A 635 28.45 2.88 17.18
C SER A 635 27.98 2.40 18.55
N GLN A 636 28.36 1.19 18.97
CA GLN A 636 28.05 0.65 20.30
C GLN A 636 28.59 1.58 21.40
N ALA A 637 29.86 1.97 21.33
CA ALA A 637 30.49 2.84 22.32
C ALA A 637 29.84 4.24 22.37
N ARG A 638 29.53 4.83 21.21
CA ARG A 638 28.85 6.14 21.12
C ARG A 638 27.46 6.11 21.72
N ILE A 639 26.67 5.07 21.45
CA ILE A 639 25.31 4.92 21.99
C ILE A 639 25.35 4.83 23.53
N LEU A 640 26.26 4.01 24.08
CA LEU A 640 26.43 3.89 25.53
C LEU A 640 26.86 5.22 26.18
N ALA A 641 27.73 5.98 25.52
CA ALA A 641 28.12 7.32 25.97
C ALA A 641 26.93 8.30 25.94
N LEU A 642 26.14 8.30 24.86
CA LEU A 642 24.95 9.15 24.73
C LEU A 642 23.92 8.91 25.84
N PHE A 643 23.61 7.65 26.17
CA PHE A 643 22.67 7.36 27.27
C PHE A 643 23.18 7.83 28.64
N LYS A 644 24.50 7.74 28.86
CA LYS A 644 25.14 8.32 30.06
C LYS A 644 25.00 9.84 30.05
N ASP A 645 25.25 10.49 28.91
CA ASP A 645 25.15 11.93 28.77
C ASP A 645 23.72 12.45 28.88
N PHE A 646 22.71 11.76 28.34
CA PHE A 646 21.30 12.15 28.50
C PHE A 646 20.90 12.22 29.98
N THR A 647 21.26 11.19 30.76
CA THR A 647 21.01 11.17 32.21
C THR A 647 21.72 12.35 32.88
N ARG A 648 23.02 12.50 32.60
CA ARG A 648 23.88 13.54 33.20
C ARG A 648 23.39 14.96 32.89
N ILE A 649 23.05 15.26 31.63
CA ILE A 649 22.57 16.58 31.20
C ILE A 649 21.30 16.97 31.96
N LEU A 650 20.35 16.04 32.12
CA LEU A 650 19.07 16.29 32.77
C LEU A 650 19.21 16.38 34.31
N GLU A 651 20.11 15.61 34.90
CA GLU A 651 20.43 15.67 36.34
C GLU A 651 21.19 16.96 36.72
N GLU A 652 22.25 17.33 35.98
CA GLU A 652 23.00 18.58 36.18
C GLU A 652 22.13 19.82 35.93
N GLY A 653 21.15 19.70 35.03
CA GLY A 653 20.12 20.71 34.78
C GLY A 653 19.07 20.86 35.89
N ALA A 654 19.10 20.00 36.91
CA ALA A 654 18.15 19.96 38.02
C ALA A 654 16.67 19.88 37.57
N VAL A 655 16.40 19.25 36.42
CA VAL A 655 15.07 19.24 35.75
C VAL A 655 13.98 18.74 36.69
N LYS A 656 14.24 17.67 37.45
CA LYS A 656 13.31 17.11 38.44
C LYS A 656 13.02 18.09 39.58
N SER A 657 14.06 18.71 40.12
CA SER A 657 13.94 19.66 41.24
C SER A 657 13.18 20.91 40.83
N VAL A 658 13.48 21.47 39.65
CA VAL A 658 12.76 22.62 39.09
C VAL A 658 11.29 22.31 38.85
N ARG A 659 10.98 21.14 38.25
CA ARG A 659 9.59 20.70 38.05
C ARG A 659 8.83 20.62 39.37
N ASN A 660 9.44 20.03 40.40
CA ASN A 660 8.80 19.88 41.70
C ASN A 660 8.58 21.23 42.41
N GLY A 661 9.58 22.12 42.41
CA GLY A 661 9.47 23.46 43.00
C GLY A 661 8.44 24.37 42.29
N LEU A 662 8.16 24.13 41.00
CA LEU A 662 7.10 24.83 40.28
C LEU A 662 5.70 24.28 40.60
N HIS A 663 5.57 22.98 40.88
CA HIS A 663 4.28 22.29 41.07
C HIS A 663 3.81 22.20 42.54
N HIS A 664 4.72 22.11 43.51
CA HIS A 664 4.37 21.89 44.92
C HIS A 664 4.46 23.20 45.73
N GLN A 665 3.34 23.66 46.31
CA GLN A 665 3.32 24.68 47.38
C GLN A 665 3.63 24.00 48.73
N ARG A 666 4.86 23.52 48.94
CA ARG A 666 5.30 23.14 50.28
C ARG A 666 5.98 24.34 50.92
N GLU A 667 5.63 24.68 52.16
CA GLU A 667 6.24 25.77 52.95
C GLU A 667 7.79 25.68 53.05
N GLN A 668 8.37 24.53 52.66
CA GLN A 668 9.81 24.22 52.73
C GLN A 668 10.55 24.27 51.39
N GLU A 669 9.87 24.37 50.23
CA GLU A 669 10.53 24.44 48.92
C GLU A 669 10.47 25.88 48.36
N GLU A 670 11.65 26.53 48.28
CA GLU A 670 11.79 27.87 47.71
C GLU A 670 11.50 27.83 46.20
N PHE A 671 10.75 28.82 45.67
CA PHE A 671 10.47 28.91 44.23
C PHE A 671 11.79 28.97 43.44
N PRO A 672 11.96 28.21 42.34
CA PRO A 672 13.25 28.14 41.65
C PRO A 672 13.77 29.50 41.19
N ARG A 673 15.07 29.73 41.32
CA ARG A 673 15.72 30.98 40.91
C ARG A 673 15.84 31.05 39.39
N GLU A 674 15.97 32.27 38.85
CA GLU A 674 16.14 32.49 37.41
C GLU A 674 17.28 31.65 36.81
N GLU A 675 18.42 31.58 37.50
CA GLU A 675 19.57 30.78 37.08
C GLU A 675 19.25 29.27 37.00
N GLU A 676 18.39 28.76 37.89
CA GLU A 676 17.96 27.36 37.90
C GLU A 676 16.98 27.08 36.77
N LEU A 677 16.03 27.99 36.54
CA LEU A 677 15.08 27.91 35.42
C LEU A 677 15.82 27.93 34.07
N LEU A 678 16.72 28.88 33.85
CA LEU A 678 17.49 28.99 32.61
C LEU A 678 18.46 27.83 32.40
N ARG A 679 18.99 27.24 33.49
CA ARG A 679 19.80 26.02 33.42
C ARG A 679 18.97 24.81 33.01
N CYS A 680 17.76 24.67 33.56
CA CYS A 680 16.80 23.64 33.18
C CYS A 680 16.42 23.75 31.69
N VAL A 681 16.08 24.96 31.21
CA VAL A 681 15.79 25.21 29.78
C VAL A 681 16.95 24.79 28.87
N ARG A 682 18.19 25.15 29.24
CA ARG A 682 19.39 24.77 28.49
C ARG A 682 19.63 23.26 28.50
N ALA A 683 19.44 22.60 29.64
CA ALA A 683 19.56 21.15 29.74
C ALA A 683 18.56 20.42 28.84
N ILE A 684 17.29 20.86 28.82
CA ILE A 684 16.26 20.30 27.93
C ILE A 684 16.65 20.48 26.46
N ALA A 685 17.18 21.65 26.09
CA ALA A 685 17.65 21.93 24.74
C ALA A 685 18.79 21.00 24.30
N ASN A 686 19.80 20.87 25.16
CA ASN A 686 20.98 20.05 24.90
C ASN A 686 20.63 18.57 24.81
N PHE A 687 19.73 18.09 25.66
CA PHE A 687 19.18 16.74 25.57
C PHE A 687 18.46 16.53 24.23
N LEU A 688 17.53 17.43 23.87
CA LEU A 688 16.75 17.31 22.65
C LEU A 688 17.64 17.29 21.40
N GLU A 689 18.61 18.19 21.32
CA GLU A 689 19.54 18.25 20.19
C GLU A 689 20.41 16.99 20.10
N ALA A 690 20.92 16.49 21.23
CA ALA A 690 21.72 15.25 21.24
C ALA A 690 20.88 14.01 20.90
N ALA A 691 19.63 13.94 21.37
CA ALA A 691 18.73 12.82 21.11
C ALA A 691 18.28 12.76 19.64
N GLU A 692 17.95 13.90 19.05
CA GLU A 692 17.53 13.96 17.65
C GLU A 692 18.71 13.81 16.67
N SER A 693 19.84 14.48 16.92
CA SER A 693 21.01 14.40 16.02
C SER A 693 21.62 12.99 15.97
N SER A 694 21.46 12.21 17.05
CA SER A 694 21.85 10.79 17.07
C SER A 694 20.80 9.85 16.47
N GLY A 695 19.55 10.33 16.30
CA GLY A 695 18.40 9.52 15.90
C GLY A 695 17.93 8.53 16.97
N LEU A 696 18.34 8.71 18.23
CA LEU A 696 17.83 7.92 19.37
C LEU A 696 16.44 8.41 19.84
N CYS A 697 16.05 9.62 19.42
CA CYS A 697 14.67 10.05 19.37
C CYS A 697 14.10 9.72 17.98
N PRO A 698 12.87 9.21 17.86
CA PRO A 698 12.26 8.96 16.55
C PRO A 698 12.06 10.28 15.80
N THR A 699 12.93 10.55 14.84
CA THR A 699 12.94 11.74 13.97
C THR A 699 12.65 11.32 12.54
N PHE A 700 11.65 11.95 11.93
CA PHE A 700 11.16 11.55 10.62
C PHE A 700 11.99 12.18 9.51
N PHE A 701 12.58 11.35 8.66
CA PHE A 701 13.42 11.80 7.56
C PHE A 701 12.68 11.63 6.23
N ARG A 702 12.45 12.75 5.53
CA ARG A 702 11.87 12.73 4.20
C ARG A 702 12.90 12.50 3.12
N SER A 703 12.59 11.67 2.14
CA SER A 703 13.43 11.51 0.96
C SER A 703 13.42 12.81 0.15
N THR A 704 14.61 13.34 -0.17
CA THR A 704 14.75 14.62 -0.91
C THR A 704 15.39 14.46 -2.29
N GLY A 705 15.99 13.31 -2.56
CA GLY A 705 16.48 13.01 -3.90
C GLY A 705 17.48 11.88 -3.94
N THR A 706 17.80 11.48 -5.17
CA THR A 706 18.79 10.45 -5.45
C THR A 706 19.76 10.91 -6.52
N SER A 707 21.03 10.60 -6.32
CA SER A 707 22.06 10.74 -7.37
C SER A 707 22.67 9.37 -7.64
N ARG A 708 23.08 9.14 -8.89
CA ARG A 708 23.82 7.95 -9.30
C ARG A 708 24.93 8.36 -10.25
N ASP A 709 26.14 7.94 -9.97
CA ASP A 709 27.27 8.19 -10.86
C ASP A 709 27.45 7.08 -11.90
N SER A 710 28.40 7.28 -12.82
CA SER A 710 28.70 6.32 -13.89
C SER A 710 29.30 5.00 -13.40
N ALA A 711 29.87 4.96 -12.19
CA ALA A 711 30.36 3.73 -11.55
C ALA A 711 29.22 2.96 -10.87
N GLY A 712 27.98 3.48 -10.90
CA GLY A 712 26.81 2.88 -10.30
C GLY A 712 26.66 3.15 -8.81
N ARG A 713 27.50 4.02 -8.21
CA ARG A 713 27.35 4.44 -6.82
C ARG A 713 26.17 5.39 -6.70
N SER A 714 25.32 5.15 -5.72
CA SER A 714 24.12 5.96 -5.50
C SER A 714 24.15 6.63 -4.14
N SER A 715 23.67 7.87 -4.08
CA SER A 715 23.43 8.59 -2.84
C SER A 715 21.95 8.94 -2.74
N TYR A 716 21.36 8.67 -1.59
CA TYR A 716 19.97 8.96 -1.27
C TYR A 716 19.98 10.00 -0.15
N SER A 717 19.49 11.20 -0.45
CA SER A 717 19.49 12.32 0.49
C SER A 717 18.15 12.39 1.22
N PHE A 718 18.21 12.60 2.53
CA PHE A 718 17.05 12.76 3.38
C PHE A 718 17.16 14.02 4.22
N LYS A 719 16.03 14.64 4.56
CA LYS A 719 15.99 15.78 5.47
C LYS A 719 14.91 15.61 6.53
N ASP A 720 15.23 15.99 7.75
CA ASP A 720 14.26 16.10 8.83
C ASP A 720 13.57 17.48 8.83
N TYR A 721 12.64 17.69 9.77
CA TYR A 721 11.95 18.97 9.94
C TYR A 721 12.85 20.18 10.25
N LYS A 722 14.07 19.98 10.78
CA LYS A 722 15.07 21.03 11.04
C LYS A 722 15.99 21.27 9.84
N GLY A 723 15.82 20.52 8.76
CA GLY A 723 16.67 20.58 7.57
C GLY A 723 18.03 19.90 7.74
N ARG A 724 18.23 19.10 8.79
CA ARG A 724 19.43 18.27 8.94
C ARG A 724 19.42 17.19 7.87
N GLU A 725 20.53 17.06 7.16
CA GLU A 725 20.64 16.12 6.04
C GLU A 725 21.28 14.81 6.49
N TYR A 726 20.69 13.69 6.08
CA TYR A 726 21.31 12.37 6.12
C TYR A 726 21.47 11.84 4.70
N VAL A 727 22.62 11.24 4.39
CA VAL A 727 22.90 10.70 3.06
C VAL A 727 23.25 9.22 3.16
N ALA A 728 22.34 8.36 2.72
CA ALA A 728 22.62 6.94 2.58
C ALA A 728 23.38 6.68 1.27
N ARG A 729 24.39 5.80 1.33
CA ARG A 729 25.25 5.49 0.18
C ARG A 729 25.12 4.02 -0.19
N MET A 730 25.02 3.76 -1.50
CA MET A 730 24.97 2.43 -2.08
C MET A 730 26.11 2.23 -3.09
N PRO A 731 26.70 1.02 -3.17
CA PRO A 731 26.35 -0.18 -2.41
C PRO A 731 26.77 -0.09 -0.92
N SER A 732 25.95 -0.62 -0.02
CA SER A 732 26.19 -0.60 1.43
C SER A 732 27.09 -1.71 1.95
N GLY A 733 27.38 -2.73 1.12
CA GLY A 733 28.18 -3.89 1.52
C GLY A 733 27.42 -4.96 2.31
N ILE A 734 26.11 -4.82 2.52
CA ILE A 734 25.26 -5.78 3.24
C ILE A 734 24.07 -6.24 2.39
N GLY A 735 23.54 -7.42 2.72
CA GLY A 735 22.38 -7.99 2.04
C GLY A 735 21.08 -7.24 2.34
N ARG A 736 20.05 -7.48 1.50
CA ARG A 736 18.70 -6.90 1.67
C ARG A 736 18.00 -7.54 2.86
N ALA A 737 18.22 -7.00 4.05
CA ALA A 737 17.71 -7.54 5.31
C ALA A 737 16.27 -7.11 5.66
N GLY A 738 15.50 -6.58 4.69
CA GLY A 738 14.12 -6.15 4.91
C GLY A 738 13.96 -4.80 5.61
N MET A 739 15.04 -4.03 5.80
CA MET A 739 14.96 -2.62 6.21
C MET A 739 14.20 -1.79 5.15
N PRO A 740 13.61 -0.65 5.54
CA PRO A 740 12.87 0.23 4.63
C PRO A 740 13.65 0.61 3.37
N ALA A 741 12.92 0.84 2.28
CA ALA A 741 13.51 1.27 1.03
C ALA A 741 14.09 2.69 1.15
N LEU A 742 15.20 2.97 0.45
CA LEU A 742 15.87 4.27 0.49
C LEU A 742 15.14 5.39 -0.29
N LEU A 743 13.97 5.09 -0.86
CA LEU A 743 13.15 6.07 -1.57
C LEU A 743 11.92 6.49 -0.77
N THR A 744 11.69 5.89 0.40
CA THR A 744 10.55 6.18 1.25
C THR A 744 10.99 6.96 2.47
N ASP A 745 10.07 7.76 3.00
CA ASP A 745 10.27 8.43 4.26
C ASP A 745 10.34 7.40 5.39
N GLN A 746 11.20 7.65 6.38
CA GLN A 746 11.55 6.65 7.39
C GLN A 746 12.15 7.30 8.63
N PHE A 747 12.18 6.58 9.75
CA PHE A 747 13.04 6.90 10.87
C PHE A 747 14.46 6.43 10.58
N VAL A 748 15.45 7.28 10.81
CA VAL A 748 16.87 6.98 10.63
C VAL A 748 17.58 7.14 11.95
N ILE A 749 18.49 6.20 12.29
CA ILE A 749 19.34 6.29 13.49
C ILE A 749 20.80 6.49 13.06
N PRO A 750 21.25 7.73 12.77
CA PRO A 750 22.59 7.98 12.24
C PRO A 750 23.73 7.43 13.09
N VAL A 751 23.55 7.32 14.41
CA VAL A 751 24.59 6.79 15.30
C VAL A 751 24.71 5.26 15.24
N ALA A 752 23.70 4.54 14.75
CA ALA A 752 23.61 3.09 14.75
C ALA A 752 24.03 2.48 13.40
N ASN A 753 25.31 2.59 13.05
CA ASN A 753 25.88 1.97 11.85
C ASN A 753 25.98 0.47 12.03
N LEU A 754 25.51 -0.28 11.03
CA LEU A 754 25.65 -1.73 10.97
C LEU A 754 27.13 -2.10 10.77
N ASP A 755 27.55 -3.20 11.37
CA ASP A 755 28.93 -3.65 11.24
C ASP A 755 29.29 -3.95 9.77
N ALA A 756 30.55 -3.66 9.42
CA ALA A 756 31.07 -3.76 8.05
C ALA A 756 30.26 -3.02 6.95
N SER A 757 29.45 -2.02 7.32
CA SER A 757 28.58 -1.28 6.40
C SER A 757 28.65 0.23 6.60
N THR A 758 28.25 0.98 5.57
CA THR A 758 27.92 2.40 5.68
C THR A 758 26.43 2.66 5.90
N ASP A 759 25.61 1.59 6.02
CA ASP A 759 24.17 1.69 6.29
C ASP A 759 23.93 1.75 7.80
N VAL A 760 22.77 2.30 8.16
CA VAL A 760 22.34 2.48 9.56
C VAL A 760 21.02 1.77 9.81
N LEU A 761 20.66 1.59 11.08
CA LEU A 761 19.31 1.14 11.44
C LEU A 761 18.27 2.17 10.98
N ARG A 762 17.24 1.67 10.27
CA ARG A 762 16.16 2.46 9.69
C ARG A 762 14.83 1.73 9.88
N PHE A 763 13.75 2.49 10.07
CA PHE A 763 12.42 1.94 10.37
C PHE A 763 11.31 2.67 9.62
N ASP A 764 10.31 1.91 9.17
CA ASP A 764 9.07 2.46 8.62
C ASP A 764 8.24 3.08 9.74
N VAL A 765 7.47 4.11 9.39
CA VAL A 765 6.50 4.71 10.32
C VAL A 765 5.27 3.82 10.40
N GLY A 766 5.07 3.20 11.56
CA GLY A 766 3.90 2.41 11.86
C GLY A 766 2.82 3.23 12.55
N THR A 767 1.58 3.09 12.09
CA THR A 767 0.39 3.55 12.81
C THR A 767 -0.54 2.36 13.04
N ARG A 768 -1.21 2.30 14.19
CA ARG A 768 -2.25 1.30 14.43
C ARG A 768 -3.57 1.83 13.86
N SER A 769 -4.20 1.02 13.04
CA SER A 769 -5.44 1.30 12.33
C SER A 769 -6.19 0.00 12.03
N THR A 770 -7.46 0.13 11.63
CA THR A 770 -8.27 -0.97 11.06
C THR A 770 -7.54 -1.70 9.94
N TYR A 771 -6.78 -0.98 9.10
CA TYR A 771 -6.01 -1.57 8.01
C TYR A 771 -4.81 -2.38 8.52
N THR A 772 -4.06 -1.88 9.51
CA THR A 772 -2.96 -2.68 10.09
C THR A 772 -3.45 -3.93 10.81
N GLU A 773 -4.61 -3.84 11.48
CA GLU A 773 -5.27 -4.97 12.13
C GLU A 773 -5.74 -6.01 11.11
N LEU A 774 -6.31 -5.58 9.98
CA LEU A 774 -6.69 -6.46 8.87
C LEU A 774 -5.52 -7.32 8.38
N TRP A 775 -4.29 -6.82 8.51
CA TRP A 775 -3.06 -7.49 8.09
C TRP A 775 -2.20 -7.98 9.25
N GLN A 776 -2.77 -8.19 10.43
CA GLN A 776 -2.06 -8.82 11.53
C GLN A 776 -1.55 -10.21 11.12
N GLU A 777 -0.37 -10.59 11.63
CA GLU A 777 0.33 -11.85 11.35
C GLU A 777 0.71 -12.07 9.88
N TRP A 778 0.68 -11.02 9.06
CA TRP A 778 1.15 -11.06 7.69
C TRP A 778 2.63 -10.68 7.58
N PRO A 779 3.44 -11.35 6.74
CA PRO A 779 3.13 -12.57 5.99
C PRO A 779 3.16 -13.85 6.85
N LYS A 780 2.32 -14.85 6.50
CA LYS A 780 2.39 -16.19 7.11
C LYS A 780 3.32 -17.11 6.31
N TYR A 781 4.49 -17.41 6.86
CA TYR A 781 5.47 -18.29 6.24
C TYR A 781 5.14 -19.77 6.47
N ARG A 782 5.28 -20.60 5.43
CA ARG A 782 5.13 -22.06 5.53
C ARG A 782 6.19 -22.69 6.42
N ALA A 783 5.86 -23.84 7.00
CA ALA A 783 6.90 -24.69 7.58
C ALA A 783 7.78 -25.26 6.46
N ALA A 784 9.09 -25.36 6.68
CA ALA A 784 9.96 -26.03 5.72
C ALA A 784 9.50 -27.48 5.55
N SER A 785 9.19 -27.90 4.32
CA SER A 785 8.86 -29.29 4.04
C SER A 785 10.07 -30.20 4.33
N ASP A 786 9.82 -31.45 4.70
CA ASP A 786 10.90 -32.43 4.88
C ASP A 786 11.69 -32.64 3.58
N SER A 787 11.07 -32.45 2.41
CA SER A 787 11.79 -32.43 1.11
C SER A 787 12.75 -31.25 0.95
N ALA A 788 12.45 -30.08 1.54
CA ALA A 788 13.36 -28.94 1.56
C ALA A 788 14.50 -29.16 2.56
N ARG A 789 14.23 -29.86 3.68
CA ARG A 789 15.26 -30.32 4.63
C ARG A 789 16.19 -31.35 3.99
N ASP A 790 15.64 -32.32 3.26
CA ASP A 790 16.42 -33.37 2.59
C ASP A 790 17.24 -32.81 1.42
N LEU A 791 16.70 -31.87 0.64
CA LEU A 791 17.48 -31.17 -0.39
C LEU A 791 18.63 -30.35 0.22
N MET A 792 18.38 -29.66 1.35
CA MET A 792 19.42 -28.91 2.05
C MET A 792 20.46 -29.81 2.74
N ALA A 793 20.07 -30.98 3.22
CA ALA A 793 20.99 -31.98 3.77
C ALA A 793 21.81 -32.71 2.69
N SER A 794 21.35 -32.71 1.44
CA SER A 794 22.00 -33.38 0.31
C SER A 794 23.05 -32.55 -0.43
N LEU A 795 23.23 -31.27 -0.08
CA LEU A 795 24.33 -30.47 -0.63
C LEU A 795 25.63 -30.87 0.07
N PRO A 796 26.65 -31.36 -0.66
CA PRO A 796 27.89 -31.79 -0.03
C PRO A 796 28.55 -30.60 0.67
N SER A 797 28.88 -30.78 1.95
CA SER A 797 29.87 -29.96 2.63
C SER A 797 31.15 -30.05 1.81
N SER A 798 31.46 -29.02 1.04
CA SER A 798 32.76 -28.90 0.40
C SER A 798 33.78 -28.62 1.51
N ASP A 799 34.30 -29.69 2.09
CA ASP A 799 35.60 -29.70 2.74
C ASP A 799 36.62 -29.22 1.70
N VAL A 800 37.13 -28.00 1.89
CA VAL A 800 38.40 -27.60 1.31
C VAL A 800 39.20 -26.89 2.41
N SER A 801 40.20 -27.65 2.86
CA SER A 801 41.44 -27.28 3.54
C SER A 801 41.96 -25.87 3.32
#